data_AF-A0A1H4TXF4-F1
#
_entry.id   AF-A0A1H4TXF4-F1
#
_cell.length_a   1.000
_cell.length_b   1.000
_cell.length_c   1.000
_cell.angle_alpha   90.00
_cell.angle_beta   90.00
_cell.angle_gamma   90.00
#
_symmetry.space_group_name_H-M   'P 1'
#
loop_
_entity.id
_entity.type
_entity.pdbx_description
1 polymer ?
#
loop_
_entity_poly.entity_id
_entity_poly.type
_entity_poly.pdbx_seq_one_letter_code
_entity_poly.pdbx_strand_id
1 'polypeptide(L)'
;MRYLIIAVLILISYSLKAQNANLKTETIHVNYVKLPSTPILDKSLQTYSIDIRCSDLVEKAYSTNALKDDIVLQGFEKINDNGSVQIQIQINDVIIEKVEFAKTEEIEKNDEGKVISSKSFYTPIITFKTSAAYKIIDLKGESKLFNLSEGEKLNTSLKYSTLAKAEDYVSNNLTELKNRFYKEIVDLIKSRVSYKINDLYGYKPISTNVDMEVIGAKKHPDFQGHQKNYLKIKELFKTMKFNLPVDVILGETKPVIEYYKSLINKYTDPKKAKEKKIRYASYYNIAQLYYYLDLPDESIVYANSLIENGVSKGKGKRLVEKATELKARLNANKINSRHFEVFTTDITTHNIDEQKNSQVVEPEIIVDNRFVLTDNIEADNALLQKTANMLLDYFVVATAYTSNYPLVIDTIVDENTGRLIENVLLEPDYGKAFTSIKYQYADNKLNLINISDADVLLSWNNRSLTHIGGEDSSINAAVSYANNGNTIIFKNVKIGYHKVAACELNYIDGKIVNGKLISQTGKLWEEVTFTYDENKITHRHLNEKVDVRSAIESVEKIGDSELKTKHTSIGTGSSREVSFFYREDGKISGIKSHSLPLGVKRDVKRLYKADTLIQTITLEFKKDSLVEKTIDNAVNLSKSSTAVEDYKWRVGKYRFNEKDELVYEARNMKYREKVNGIWSPWQQIRY
;
A
#
# COMPACT_ATOMS: atom_id res chain seq x y z
N MET A 1 75.63 12.84 -6.45
CA MET A 1 74.64 13.95 -6.49
C MET A 1 73.33 13.57 -7.19
N ARG A 2 73.33 13.01 -8.42
CA ARG A 2 72.11 12.57 -9.15
C ARG A 2 71.18 11.62 -8.38
N TYR A 3 71.74 10.60 -7.71
CA TYR A 3 70.93 9.64 -6.93
C TYR A 3 70.33 10.22 -5.64
N LEU A 4 70.97 11.24 -5.06
CA LEU A 4 70.47 11.93 -3.87
C LEU A 4 69.23 12.78 -4.21
N ILE A 5 69.24 13.44 -5.38
CA ILE A 5 68.11 14.24 -5.87
C ILE A 5 66.90 13.35 -6.20
N ILE A 6 67.14 12.16 -6.79
CA ILE A 6 66.06 11.20 -7.08
C ILE A 6 65.46 10.63 -5.79
N ALA A 7 66.29 10.29 -4.78
CA ALA A 7 65.79 9.83 -3.49
C ALA A 7 64.97 10.90 -2.75
N VAL A 8 65.40 12.16 -2.81
CA VAL A 8 64.66 13.31 -2.23
C VAL A 8 63.36 13.58 -2.99
N LEU A 9 63.33 13.47 -4.33
CA LEU A 9 62.10 13.61 -5.13
C LEU A 9 61.10 12.46 -4.90
N ILE A 10 61.59 11.24 -4.64
CA ILE A 10 60.74 10.11 -4.25
C ILE A 10 60.18 10.31 -2.83
N LEU A 11 60.96 10.83 -1.88
CA LEU A 11 60.50 11.17 -0.53
C LEU A 11 59.48 12.35 -0.50
N ILE A 12 59.63 13.33 -1.41
CA ILE A 12 58.68 14.45 -1.56
C ILE A 12 57.36 13.99 -2.21
N SER A 13 57.39 12.99 -3.08
CA SER A 13 56.17 12.45 -3.72
C SER A 13 55.33 11.56 -2.79
N TYR A 14 55.89 11.04 -1.68
CA TYR A 14 55.11 10.38 -0.62
C TYR A 14 54.44 11.36 0.35
N SER A 15 54.98 12.56 0.54
CA SER A 15 54.43 13.58 1.46
C SER A 15 53.29 14.42 0.85
N LEU A 16 53.08 14.32 -0.47
CA LEU A 16 52.05 15.07 -1.20
C LEU A 16 50.80 14.25 -1.57
N LYS A 17 50.54 13.11 -0.90
CA LYS A 17 49.22 12.45 -1.00
C LYS A 17 48.16 13.37 -0.39
N ALA A 18 47.54 14.14 -1.28
CA ALA A 18 46.45 15.07 -1.07
C ALA A 18 45.48 14.62 0.04
N GLN A 19 45.66 15.22 1.21
CA GLN A 19 44.94 14.98 2.46
C GLN A 19 43.49 15.54 2.42
N ASN A 20 42.69 15.29 1.39
CA ASN A 20 41.31 15.77 1.41
C ASN A 20 40.50 14.93 2.41
N ALA A 21 40.12 15.51 3.55
CA ALA A 21 39.26 14.88 4.56
C ALA A 21 37.79 15.28 4.30
N ASN A 22 37.27 14.94 3.12
CA ASN A 22 35.84 15.15 2.86
C ASN A 22 35.03 14.12 3.65
N LEU A 23 34.01 14.58 4.35
CA LEU A 23 33.10 13.75 5.13
C LEU A 23 31.82 13.51 4.35
N LYS A 24 31.23 12.36 4.58
CA LYS A 24 29.92 11.96 4.08
C LYS A 24 29.06 11.57 5.27
N THR A 25 27.85 12.09 5.30
CA THR A 25 26.85 11.66 6.28
C THR A 25 26.23 10.35 5.81
N GLU A 26 26.16 9.41 6.74
CA GLU A 26 25.66 8.05 6.59
C GLU A 26 24.72 7.76 7.76
N THR A 27 23.92 6.69 7.70
CA THR A 27 22.97 6.39 8.78
C THR A 27 23.10 4.99 9.35
N ILE A 28 22.77 4.87 10.64
CA ILE A 28 22.55 3.60 11.34
C ILE A 28 21.13 3.56 11.88
N HIS A 29 20.56 2.36 12.01
CA HIS A 29 19.21 2.16 12.52
C HIS A 29 19.25 1.96 14.04
N VAL A 30 18.31 2.54 14.80
CA VAL A 30 18.22 2.38 16.27
C VAL A 30 16.78 2.07 16.67
N ASN A 31 16.63 1.27 17.73
CA ASN A 31 15.35 0.99 18.36
C ASN A 31 15.47 1.12 19.88
N TYR A 32 14.62 1.92 20.52
CA TYR A 32 14.65 2.14 21.98
C TYR A 32 13.29 2.66 22.46
N VAL A 33 13.04 2.63 23.77
CA VAL A 33 11.86 3.27 24.37
C VAL A 33 12.15 4.74 24.68
N LYS A 34 11.37 5.67 24.11
CA LYS A 34 11.37 7.07 24.56
C LYS A 34 10.70 7.12 25.93
N LEU A 35 11.46 7.57 26.92
CA LEU A 35 11.00 7.68 28.30
C LEU A 35 10.13 8.92 28.51
N PRO A 36 9.10 8.86 29.35
CA PRO A 36 8.29 10.01 29.73
C PRO A 36 9.05 10.96 30.66
N SER A 37 8.60 12.23 30.69
CA SER A 37 9.16 13.26 31.57
C SER A 37 8.55 13.25 32.97
N THR A 38 7.33 12.73 33.10
CA THR A 38 6.54 12.68 34.34
C THR A 38 6.02 11.25 34.54
N PRO A 39 6.89 10.25 34.79
CA PRO A 39 6.48 8.86 34.84
C PRO A 39 5.54 8.53 36.00
N ILE A 40 4.61 7.62 35.75
CA ILE A 40 3.85 6.92 36.78
C ILE A 40 4.56 5.60 37.07
N LEU A 41 5.28 5.56 38.19
CA LEU A 41 6.18 4.44 38.53
C LEU A 41 5.43 3.21 39.05
N ASP A 42 4.25 3.39 39.63
CA ASP A 42 3.39 2.28 40.03
C ASP A 42 2.66 1.74 38.80
N LYS A 43 3.01 0.52 38.38
CA LYS A 43 2.44 -0.12 37.20
C LYS A 43 0.93 -0.33 37.31
N SER A 44 0.39 -0.54 38.51
CA SER A 44 -1.06 -0.72 38.72
C SER A 44 -1.85 0.56 38.47
N LEU A 45 -1.17 1.71 38.48
CA LEU A 45 -1.74 3.02 38.18
C LEU A 45 -1.47 3.44 36.73
N GLN A 46 -0.90 2.58 35.88
CA GLN A 46 -0.66 2.91 34.46
C GLN A 46 -1.93 2.71 33.62
N THR A 47 -2.99 3.45 33.97
CA THR A 47 -4.26 3.48 33.25
C THR A 47 -4.55 4.87 32.67
N TYR A 48 -5.32 4.94 31.60
CA TYR A 48 -5.79 6.22 31.05
C TYR A 48 -7.20 6.11 30.48
N SER A 49 -7.91 7.24 30.45
CA SER A 49 -9.24 7.35 29.87
C SER A 49 -9.36 8.60 29.00
N ILE A 50 -10.27 8.56 28.01
CA ILE A 50 -10.47 9.64 27.04
C ILE A 50 -11.94 10.04 27.00
N ASP A 51 -12.23 11.30 27.35
CA ASP A 51 -13.52 11.96 27.14
C ASP A 51 -13.41 12.88 25.92
N ILE A 52 -14.37 12.80 25.01
CA ILE A 52 -14.41 13.64 23.81
C ILE A 52 -15.76 14.33 23.74
N ARG A 53 -15.74 15.66 23.63
CA ARG A 53 -16.91 16.50 23.48
C ARG A 53 -16.80 17.26 22.17
N CYS A 54 -17.74 17.03 21.28
CA CYS A 54 -17.82 17.77 20.03
C CYS A 54 -19.27 18.06 19.67
N SER A 55 -19.48 18.87 18.62
CA SER A 55 -20.82 19.07 18.07
C SER A 55 -21.28 17.85 17.28
N ASP A 56 -22.60 17.74 17.08
CA ASP A 56 -23.22 16.73 16.23
C ASP A 56 -22.66 16.73 14.80
N LEU A 57 -22.21 17.90 14.30
CA LEU A 57 -21.64 18.02 12.96
C LEU A 57 -20.26 17.38 12.88
N VAL A 58 -19.42 17.58 13.90
CA VAL A 58 -18.12 16.90 14.01
C VAL A 58 -18.34 15.40 14.12
N GLU A 59 -19.28 14.96 14.97
CA GLU A 59 -19.54 13.53 15.20
C GLU A 59 -20.09 12.82 13.94
N LYS A 60 -20.95 13.50 13.16
CA LYS A 60 -21.42 13.00 11.86
C LYS A 60 -20.31 12.92 10.82
N ALA A 61 -19.37 13.85 10.84
CA ALA A 61 -18.24 13.87 9.92
C ALA A 61 -17.12 12.89 10.34
N TYR A 62 -16.99 12.61 11.64
CA TYR A 62 -15.95 11.78 12.21
C TYR A 62 -16.39 11.11 13.52
N SER A 63 -16.31 9.77 13.58
CA SER A 63 -16.66 9.00 14.78
C SER A 63 -15.77 9.35 15.98
N THR A 64 -16.38 9.78 17.07
CA THR A 64 -15.69 10.07 18.34
C THR A 64 -15.01 8.82 18.91
N ASN A 65 -15.60 7.64 18.73
CA ASN A 65 -14.98 6.37 19.12
C ASN A 65 -13.73 6.07 18.29
N ALA A 66 -13.77 6.30 16.98
CA ALA A 66 -12.58 6.17 16.14
C ALA A 66 -11.44 7.08 16.62
N LEU A 67 -11.76 8.32 17.07
CA LEU A 67 -10.76 9.23 17.63
C LEU A 67 -10.20 8.70 18.96
N LYS A 68 -11.05 8.15 19.83
CA LYS A 68 -10.62 7.54 21.10
C LYS A 68 -9.68 6.36 20.86
N ASP A 69 -9.96 5.54 19.84
CA ASP A 69 -9.17 4.35 19.53
C ASP A 69 -7.82 4.69 18.89
N ASP A 70 -7.79 5.77 18.11
CA ASP A 70 -6.59 6.30 17.48
C ASP A 70 -5.59 6.97 18.47
N ILE A 71 -6.05 7.39 19.64
CA ILE A 71 -5.23 8.03 20.66
C ILE A 71 -4.72 7.00 21.65
N VAL A 72 -3.44 6.64 21.52
CA VAL A 72 -2.80 5.60 22.34
C VAL A 72 -1.74 6.20 23.25
N LEU A 73 -1.89 5.99 24.56
CA LEU A 73 -0.83 6.22 25.55
C LEU A 73 -0.01 4.93 25.72
N GLN A 74 1.23 4.92 25.22
CA GLN A 74 2.06 3.72 25.22
C GLN A 74 2.53 3.35 26.62
N GLY A 75 2.50 2.06 26.96
CA GLY A 75 2.85 1.55 28.30
C GLY A 75 1.72 1.64 29.32
N PHE A 76 0.48 1.89 28.88
CA PHE A 76 -0.69 2.07 29.74
C PHE A 76 -1.87 1.22 29.24
N GLU A 77 -2.77 0.92 30.15
CA GLU A 77 -4.07 0.29 29.88
C GLU A 77 -5.15 1.37 29.68
N LYS A 78 -5.85 1.34 28.55
CA LYS A 78 -6.99 2.22 28.30
C LYS A 78 -8.24 1.67 28.99
N ILE A 79 -8.89 2.49 29.80
CA ILE A 79 -10.12 2.17 30.55
C ILE A 79 -11.20 3.21 30.26
N ASN A 80 -12.47 2.84 30.47
CA ASN A 80 -13.61 3.69 30.08
C ASN A 80 -13.56 5.05 30.78
N ASP A 81 -13.38 5.03 32.10
CA ASP A 81 -13.46 6.20 32.97
C ASP A 81 -12.46 6.11 34.11
N ASN A 82 -12.18 7.26 34.73
CA ASN A 82 -11.34 7.37 35.93
C ASN A 82 -9.93 6.77 35.75
N GLY A 83 -9.38 6.86 34.55
CA GLY A 83 -7.97 6.57 34.32
C GLY A 83 -7.08 7.45 35.18
N SER A 84 -5.93 6.91 35.57
CA SER A 84 -4.89 7.66 36.28
C SER A 84 -4.41 8.89 35.49
N VAL A 85 -4.47 8.80 34.16
CA VAL A 85 -4.34 9.94 33.25
C VAL A 85 -5.66 10.12 32.51
N GLN A 86 -6.34 11.24 32.70
CA GLN A 86 -7.59 11.54 31.99
C GLN A 86 -7.33 12.57 30.90
N ILE A 87 -7.77 12.27 29.69
CA ILE A 87 -7.65 13.15 28.54
C ILE A 87 -9.05 13.62 28.15
N GLN A 88 -9.31 14.92 28.28
CA GLN A 88 -10.57 15.54 27.88
C GLN A 88 -10.32 16.34 26.62
N ILE A 89 -11.02 16.05 25.53
CA ILE A 89 -10.90 16.73 24.24
C ILE A 89 -12.20 17.46 23.95
N GLN A 90 -12.11 18.73 23.58
CA GLN A 90 -13.23 19.52 23.10
C GLN A 90 -12.95 19.98 21.66
N ILE A 91 -13.91 19.76 20.76
CA ILE A 91 -13.84 20.20 19.36
C ILE A 91 -15.09 21.02 19.05
N ASN A 92 -14.91 22.29 18.69
CA ASN A 92 -16.02 23.16 18.31
C ASN A 92 -16.29 23.08 16.80
N ASP A 93 -17.47 23.55 16.40
CA ASP A 93 -17.88 23.60 15.00
C ASP A 93 -16.92 24.38 14.10
N VAL A 94 -16.89 23.98 12.83
CA VAL A 94 -16.19 24.69 11.78
C VAL A 94 -17.07 25.82 11.26
N ILE A 95 -16.53 27.03 11.31
CA ILE A 95 -17.12 28.21 10.66
C ILE A 95 -16.34 28.55 9.39
N ILE A 96 -17.07 29.03 8.38
CA ILE A 96 -16.44 29.62 7.19
C ILE A 96 -16.14 31.07 7.54
N GLU A 97 -14.87 31.40 7.65
CA GLU A 97 -14.44 32.78 7.91
C GLU A 97 -14.49 33.61 6.62
N LYS A 98 -14.09 33.00 5.50
CA LYS A 98 -14.01 33.70 4.21
C LYS A 98 -14.11 32.75 3.03
N VAL A 99 -14.76 33.18 1.95
CA VAL A 99 -14.67 32.55 0.62
C VAL A 99 -14.10 33.58 -0.34
N GLU A 100 -13.02 33.23 -1.03
CA GLU A 100 -12.36 34.06 -2.03
C GLU A 100 -12.24 33.28 -3.35
N PHE A 101 -12.13 34.00 -4.45
CA PHE A 101 -11.94 33.39 -5.77
C PHE A 101 -10.67 33.97 -6.40
N ALA A 102 -9.60 33.17 -6.42
CA ALA A 102 -8.36 33.55 -7.07
C ALA A 102 -8.54 33.49 -8.59
N LYS A 103 -8.36 34.64 -9.27
CA LYS A 103 -8.34 34.71 -10.73
C LYS A 103 -6.93 34.41 -11.23
N THR A 104 -6.80 33.50 -12.17
CA THR A 104 -5.55 33.20 -12.90
C THR A 104 -5.81 33.37 -14.39
N GLU A 105 -4.85 33.95 -15.12
CA GLU A 105 -4.93 34.10 -16.57
C GLU A 105 -3.90 33.18 -17.23
N GLU A 106 -4.37 32.29 -18.10
CA GLU A 106 -3.52 31.47 -18.96
C GLU A 106 -3.47 32.12 -20.34
N ILE A 107 -2.29 32.65 -20.67
CA ILE A 107 -2.04 33.40 -21.89
C ILE A 107 -1.24 32.51 -22.84
N GLU A 108 -1.79 32.27 -24.02
CA GLU A 108 -1.11 31.61 -25.11
C GLU A 108 -0.48 32.69 -26.02
N LYS A 109 0.81 32.54 -26.33
CA LYS A 109 1.56 33.47 -27.20
C LYS A 109 2.11 32.71 -28.39
N ASN A 110 2.17 33.37 -29.55
CA ASN A 110 2.86 32.83 -30.73
C ASN A 110 4.39 32.94 -30.58
N ASP A 111 5.14 32.40 -31.54
CA ASP A 111 6.61 32.40 -31.57
C ASP A 111 7.23 33.82 -31.61
N GLU A 112 6.43 34.84 -31.95
CA GLU A 112 6.81 36.26 -31.94
C GLU A 112 6.52 36.94 -30.59
N GLY A 113 6.03 36.20 -29.59
CA GLY A 113 5.68 36.70 -28.26
C GLY A 113 4.34 37.45 -28.19
N LYS A 114 3.55 37.46 -29.26
CA LYS A 114 2.23 38.10 -29.33
C LYS A 114 1.16 37.18 -28.76
N VAL A 115 0.30 37.72 -27.90
CA VAL A 115 -0.83 37.00 -27.29
C VAL A 115 -1.82 36.59 -28.39
N ILE A 116 -2.08 35.29 -28.49
CA ILE A 116 -3.05 34.69 -29.42
C ILE A 116 -4.32 34.18 -28.73
N SER A 117 -4.25 33.90 -27.42
CA SER A 117 -5.40 33.50 -26.62
C SER A 117 -5.18 33.89 -25.15
N SER A 118 -6.24 34.26 -24.44
CA SER A 118 -6.23 34.48 -22.99
C SER A 118 -7.46 33.82 -22.38
N LYS A 119 -7.25 32.91 -21.43
CA LYS A 119 -8.31 32.24 -20.67
C LYS A 119 -8.17 32.61 -19.21
N SER A 120 -9.23 33.18 -18.65
CA SER A 120 -9.34 33.42 -17.21
C SER A 120 -9.92 32.19 -16.51
N PHE A 121 -9.33 31.83 -15.38
CA PHE A 121 -9.81 30.78 -14.49
C PHE A 121 -10.01 31.33 -13.09
N TYR A 122 -11.04 30.85 -12.41
CA TYR A 122 -11.35 31.19 -11.02
C TYR A 122 -11.18 29.94 -10.17
N THR A 123 -10.40 30.05 -9.10
CA THR A 123 -10.16 28.96 -8.14
C THR A 123 -10.74 29.36 -6.78
N PRO A 124 -11.72 28.62 -6.24
CA PRO A 124 -12.22 28.84 -4.89
C PRO A 124 -11.12 28.63 -3.83
N ILE A 125 -11.01 29.59 -2.92
CA ILE A 125 -10.19 29.54 -1.71
C ILE A 125 -11.11 29.78 -0.53
N ILE A 126 -11.32 28.74 0.27
CA ILE A 126 -12.20 28.81 1.45
C ILE A 126 -11.31 28.84 2.69
N THR A 127 -11.52 29.82 3.55
CA THR A 127 -10.87 29.90 4.85
C THR A 127 -11.85 29.38 5.89
N PHE A 128 -11.52 28.22 6.45
CA PHE A 128 -12.23 27.64 7.57
C PHE A 128 -11.54 28.00 8.88
N LYS A 129 -12.34 28.07 9.94
CA LYS A 129 -11.85 28.32 11.28
C LYS A 129 -12.57 27.42 12.26
N THR A 130 -11.80 26.85 13.18
CA THR A 130 -12.32 26.10 14.32
C THR A 130 -11.48 26.36 15.56
N SER A 131 -12.02 25.95 16.69
CA SER A 131 -11.28 25.89 17.94
C SER A 131 -11.48 24.52 18.56
N ALA A 132 -10.38 23.91 18.95
CA ALA A 132 -10.33 22.71 19.75
C ALA A 132 -9.47 22.97 20.99
N ALA A 133 -9.63 22.15 22.00
CA ALA A 133 -8.75 22.14 23.15
C ALA A 133 -8.67 20.73 23.69
N TYR A 134 -7.58 20.41 24.37
CA TYR A 134 -7.51 19.22 25.18
C TYR A 134 -6.91 19.52 26.53
N LYS A 135 -7.39 18.82 27.55
CA LYS A 135 -6.96 18.91 28.92
C LYS A 135 -6.47 17.55 29.36
N ILE A 136 -5.27 17.52 29.94
CA ILE A 136 -4.73 16.31 30.56
C ILE A 136 -4.80 16.51 32.07
N ILE A 137 -5.46 15.58 32.75
CA ILE A 137 -5.58 15.53 34.21
C ILE A 137 -4.77 14.35 34.71
N ASP A 138 -3.89 14.58 35.67
CA ASP A 138 -3.06 13.52 36.25
C ASP A 138 -3.66 12.92 37.53
N LEU A 139 -2.96 11.93 38.09
CA LEU A 139 -3.32 11.24 39.34
C LEU A 139 -3.51 12.16 40.55
N LYS A 140 -2.93 13.35 40.55
CA LYS A 140 -3.05 14.33 41.63
C LYS A 140 -4.23 15.28 41.42
N GLY A 141 -4.93 15.14 40.29
CA GLY A 141 -5.95 16.08 39.84
C GLY A 141 -5.35 17.36 39.26
N GLU A 142 -4.03 17.45 39.07
CA GLU A 142 -3.43 18.59 38.39
C GLU A 142 -3.81 18.52 36.91
N SER A 143 -4.17 19.66 36.34
CA SER A 143 -4.62 19.71 34.96
C SER A 143 -3.85 20.71 34.11
N LYS A 144 -3.56 20.30 32.88
CA LYS A 144 -2.90 21.14 31.86
C LYS A 144 -3.82 21.26 30.66
N LEU A 145 -4.27 22.48 30.37
CA LEU A 145 -5.08 22.82 29.22
C LEU A 145 -4.20 23.23 28.04
N PHE A 146 -4.51 22.70 26.87
CA PHE A 146 -3.84 22.99 25.60
C PHE A 146 -4.89 23.46 24.59
N ASN A 147 -4.81 24.74 24.24
CA ASN A 147 -5.70 25.32 23.22
C ASN A 147 -5.14 25.07 21.82
N LEU A 148 -6.03 24.70 20.91
CA LEU A 148 -5.79 24.47 19.49
C LEU A 148 -6.73 25.37 18.70
N SER A 149 -6.29 26.58 18.36
CA SER A 149 -7.02 27.42 17.42
C SER A 149 -6.43 27.25 16.03
N GLU A 150 -7.27 26.99 15.04
CA GLU A 150 -6.81 26.75 13.68
C GLU A 150 -7.67 27.50 12.68
N GLY A 151 -7.00 28.27 11.84
CA GLY A 151 -7.54 28.83 10.63
C GLY A 151 -6.76 28.26 9.47
N GLU A 152 -7.42 27.53 8.57
CA GLU A 152 -6.79 26.92 7.41
C GLU A 152 -7.46 27.37 6.12
N LYS A 153 -6.64 27.53 5.09
CA LYS A 153 -7.09 27.86 3.75
C LYS A 153 -7.15 26.58 2.92
N LEU A 154 -8.35 26.13 2.61
CA LEU A 154 -8.58 25.06 1.67
C LEU A 154 -8.61 25.62 0.24
N ASN A 155 -7.66 25.19 -0.59
CA ASN A 155 -7.65 25.44 -2.02
C ASN A 155 -8.21 24.21 -2.74
N THR A 156 -9.30 24.38 -3.49
CA THR A 156 -9.98 23.24 -4.12
C THR A 156 -9.20 22.66 -5.31
N SER A 157 -8.12 23.31 -5.76
CA SER A 157 -7.31 22.99 -6.96
C SER A 157 -8.08 22.99 -8.30
N LEU A 158 -9.41 23.09 -8.25
CA LEU A 158 -10.30 23.12 -9.40
C LEU A 158 -10.40 24.54 -9.97
N LYS A 159 -10.14 24.64 -11.27
CA LYS A 159 -10.21 25.88 -12.04
C LYS A 159 -11.51 25.95 -12.81
N TYR A 160 -12.27 27.03 -12.64
CA TYR A 160 -13.53 27.26 -13.35
C TYR A 160 -13.39 28.40 -14.35
N SER A 161 -14.02 28.25 -15.51
CA SER A 161 -13.96 29.24 -16.60
C SER A 161 -14.68 30.55 -16.28
N THR A 162 -15.57 30.57 -15.28
CA THR A 162 -16.33 31.74 -14.85
C THR A 162 -16.43 31.76 -13.32
N LEU A 163 -16.60 32.96 -12.75
CA LEU A 163 -16.82 33.14 -11.32
C LEU A 163 -18.09 32.41 -10.85
N ALA A 164 -19.20 32.56 -11.60
CA ALA A 164 -20.48 31.91 -11.27
C ALA A 164 -20.35 30.38 -11.11
N LYS A 165 -19.60 29.70 -12.01
CA LYS A 165 -19.37 28.25 -11.90
C LYS A 165 -18.56 27.88 -10.66
N ALA A 166 -17.63 28.74 -10.26
CA ALA A 166 -16.85 28.55 -9.03
C ALA A 166 -17.73 28.74 -7.79
N GLU A 167 -18.62 29.72 -7.79
CA GLU A 167 -19.60 29.98 -6.72
C GLU A 167 -20.62 28.84 -6.59
N ASP A 168 -21.14 28.34 -7.71
CA ASP A 168 -22.04 27.18 -7.76
C ASP A 168 -21.37 25.94 -7.17
N TYR A 169 -20.10 25.70 -7.53
CA TYR A 169 -19.35 24.58 -6.96
C TYR A 169 -19.22 24.70 -5.44
N VAL A 170 -18.83 25.86 -4.92
CA VAL A 170 -18.71 26.04 -3.45
C VAL A 170 -20.05 25.81 -2.76
N SER A 171 -21.14 26.36 -3.32
CA SER A 171 -22.48 26.24 -2.75
C SER A 171 -22.98 24.80 -2.72
N ASN A 172 -22.76 24.06 -3.81
CA ASN A 172 -23.21 22.67 -3.94
C ASN A 172 -22.34 21.66 -3.17
N ASN A 173 -21.08 22.00 -2.88
CA ASN A 173 -20.13 21.07 -2.25
C ASN A 173 -19.72 21.51 -0.82
N LEU A 174 -20.40 22.51 -0.24
CA LEU A 174 -20.00 23.12 1.03
C LEU A 174 -19.90 22.11 2.18
N THR A 175 -20.84 21.16 2.24
CA THR A 175 -20.86 20.10 3.26
C THR A 175 -19.64 19.18 3.12
N GLU A 176 -19.30 18.75 1.90
CA GLU A 176 -18.12 17.91 1.68
C GLU A 176 -16.82 18.64 2.02
N LEU A 177 -16.71 19.91 1.63
CA LEU A 177 -15.55 20.75 1.91
C LEU A 177 -15.37 20.97 3.43
N LYS A 178 -16.48 21.12 4.18
CA LYS A 178 -16.45 21.15 5.66
C LYS A 178 -16.04 19.80 6.26
N ASN A 179 -16.59 18.68 5.76
CA ASN A 179 -16.24 17.35 6.24
C ASN A 179 -14.76 17.03 6.04
N ARG A 180 -14.19 17.45 4.92
CA ARG A 180 -12.74 17.36 4.66
C ARG A 180 -11.94 18.10 5.71
N PHE A 181 -12.32 19.35 6.00
CA PHE A 181 -11.65 20.14 7.02
C PHE A 181 -11.83 19.57 8.44
N TYR A 182 -13.00 19.01 8.78
CA TYR A 182 -13.19 18.29 10.05
C TYR A 182 -12.19 17.15 10.21
N LYS A 183 -11.95 16.37 9.15
CA LYS A 183 -10.97 15.27 9.17
C LYS A 183 -9.54 15.78 9.40
N GLU A 184 -9.13 16.83 8.70
CA GLU A 184 -7.79 17.44 8.85
C GLU A 184 -7.54 17.90 10.30
N ILE A 185 -8.52 18.56 10.91
CA ILE A 185 -8.47 19.01 12.29
C ILE A 185 -8.40 17.84 13.27
N VAL A 186 -9.23 16.81 13.07
CA VAL A 186 -9.21 15.62 13.93
C VAL A 186 -7.86 14.90 13.86
N ASP A 187 -7.29 14.74 12.67
CA ASP A 187 -5.96 14.13 12.49
C ASP A 187 -4.85 14.95 13.17
N LEU A 188 -4.95 16.27 13.16
CA LEU A 188 -4.04 17.13 13.89
C LEU A 188 -4.21 16.97 15.40
N ILE A 189 -5.45 16.99 15.91
CA ILE A 189 -5.75 16.81 17.34
C ILE A 189 -5.19 15.48 17.81
N LYS A 190 -5.50 14.38 17.11
CA LYS A 190 -4.92 13.06 17.35
C LYS A 190 -3.41 13.13 17.47
N SER A 191 -2.74 13.72 16.48
CA SER A 191 -1.28 13.80 16.43
C SER A 191 -0.70 14.59 17.62
N ARG A 192 -1.31 15.74 17.96
CA ARG A 192 -0.85 16.61 19.05
C ARG A 192 -1.11 16.00 20.43
N VAL A 193 -2.30 15.45 20.65
CA VAL A 193 -2.66 14.77 21.90
C VAL A 193 -1.75 13.57 22.10
N SER A 194 -1.67 12.66 21.13
CA SER A 194 -0.83 11.46 21.20
C SER A 194 0.63 11.79 21.42
N TYR A 195 1.17 12.82 20.75
CA TYR A 195 2.54 13.28 21.02
C TYR A 195 2.70 13.74 22.47
N LYS A 196 1.78 14.58 22.95
CA LYS A 196 1.92 15.22 24.26
C LYS A 196 1.75 14.23 25.42
N ILE A 197 0.76 13.35 25.37
CA ILE A 197 0.53 12.35 26.41
C ILE A 197 1.70 11.35 26.50
N ASN A 198 2.25 10.93 25.36
CA ASN A 198 3.40 10.03 25.33
C ASN A 198 4.71 10.72 25.75
N ASP A 199 4.85 12.03 25.54
CA ASP A 199 6.03 12.77 26.04
C ASP A 199 5.99 12.98 27.56
N LEU A 200 4.78 13.16 28.10
CA LEU A 200 4.56 13.38 29.53
C LEU A 200 4.58 12.07 30.32
N TYR A 201 3.83 11.05 29.90
CA TYR A 201 3.55 9.84 30.69
C TYR A 201 3.92 8.54 29.99
N GLY A 202 3.85 8.49 28.65
CA GLY A 202 3.98 7.23 27.91
C GLY A 202 5.41 6.72 27.71
N TYR A 203 5.52 5.40 27.64
CA TYR A 203 6.74 4.65 27.31
C TYR A 203 6.72 4.24 25.84
N LYS A 204 7.06 5.17 24.93
CA LYS A 204 6.85 4.96 23.50
C LYS A 204 8.03 4.24 22.82
N PRO A 205 7.86 3.05 22.22
CA PRO A 205 8.87 2.47 21.35
C PRO A 205 9.16 3.37 20.13
N ILE A 206 10.43 3.61 19.85
CA ILE A 206 10.92 4.40 18.73
C ILE A 206 11.79 3.53 17.84
N SER A 207 11.55 3.66 16.54
CA SER A 207 12.37 3.06 15.48
C SER A 207 12.76 4.16 14.50
N THR A 208 14.06 4.42 14.33
CA THR A 208 14.52 5.52 13.49
C THR A 208 15.95 5.35 12.98
N ASN A 209 16.35 6.20 12.04
CA ASN A 209 17.71 6.26 11.52
C ASN A 209 18.43 7.49 12.07
N VAL A 210 19.73 7.33 12.36
CA VAL A 210 20.53 8.37 13.00
C VAL A 210 21.82 8.57 12.24
N ASP A 211 22.21 9.83 12.11
CA ASP A 211 23.36 10.22 11.31
C ASP A 211 24.68 9.85 11.98
N MET A 212 25.61 9.37 11.17
CA MET A 212 27.02 9.13 11.43
C MET A 212 27.86 9.88 10.39
N GLU A 213 29.03 10.36 10.80
CA GLU A 213 29.96 11.09 9.92
C GLU A 213 31.10 10.17 9.51
N VAL A 214 31.25 9.92 8.21
CA VAL A 214 32.20 8.95 7.67
C VAL A 214 33.15 9.62 6.69
N ILE A 215 34.41 9.17 6.63
CA ILE A 215 35.35 9.67 5.62
C ILE A 215 34.86 9.25 4.23
N GLY A 216 34.52 10.22 3.38
CA GLY A 216 34.07 10.00 2.00
C GLY A 216 35.22 10.00 0.98
N ALA A 217 36.37 10.58 1.34
CA ALA A 217 37.52 10.65 0.46
C ALA A 217 38.29 9.32 0.42
N LYS A 218 38.06 8.51 -0.63
CA LYS A 218 38.69 7.18 -0.83
C LYS A 218 40.22 7.17 -0.74
N LYS A 219 40.88 8.28 -1.07
CA LYS A 219 42.34 8.43 -1.05
C LYS A 219 42.91 8.76 0.34
N HIS A 220 42.06 9.05 1.32
CA HIS A 220 42.50 9.33 2.69
C HIS A 220 43.07 8.04 3.32
N PRO A 221 44.20 8.10 4.05
CA PRO A 221 44.86 6.90 4.59
C PRO A 221 43.94 6.08 5.50
N ASP A 222 43.11 6.73 6.31
CA ASP A 222 42.18 6.05 7.22
C ASP A 222 40.81 5.73 6.61
N PHE A 223 40.59 5.95 5.31
CA PHE A 223 39.30 5.68 4.67
C PHE A 223 38.84 4.23 4.89
N GLN A 224 39.69 3.24 4.60
CA GLN A 224 39.33 1.83 4.72
C GLN A 224 39.02 1.43 6.17
N GLY A 225 39.86 1.85 7.13
CA GLY A 225 39.63 1.59 8.55
C GLY A 225 38.34 2.22 9.05
N HIS A 226 38.06 3.45 8.63
CA HIS A 226 36.87 4.19 9.06
C HIS A 226 35.59 3.59 8.48
N GLN A 227 35.61 3.16 7.21
CA GLN A 227 34.49 2.49 6.57
C GLN A 227 34.21 1.12 7.20
N LYS A 228 35.25 0.32 7.46
CA LYS A 228 35.13 -0.98 8.13
C LYS A 228 34.43 -0.84 9.49
N ASN A 229 34.84 0.12 10.29
CA ASN A 229 34.27 0.34 11.62
C ASN A 229 32.83 0.89 11.57
N TYR A 230 32.54 1.80 10.63
CA TYR A 230 31.16 2.27 10.40
C TYR A 230 30.24 1.09 10.00
N LEU A 231 30.65 0.26 9.04
CA LEU A 231 29.86 -0.89 8.61
C LEU A 231 29.62 -1.89 9.75
N LYS A 232 30.62 -2.12 10.62
CA LYS A 232 30.45 -2.96 11.81
C LYS A 232 29.35 -2.41 12.73
N ILE A 233 29.36 -1.10 13.02
CA ILE A 233 28.30 -0.45 13.80
C ILE A 233 26.95 -0.57 13.11
N LYS A 234 26.91 -0.34 11.80
CA LYS A 234 25.66 -0.42 11.03
C LYS A 234 25.01 -1.80 11.14
N GLU A 235 25.78 -2.88 11.02
CA GLU A 235 25.25 -4.23 11.19
C GLU A 235 24.87 -4.54 12.63
N LEU A 236 25.69 -4.13 13.60
CA LEU A 236 25.42 -4.35 15.02
C LEU A 236 24.14 -3.64 15.47
N PHE A 237 23.96 -2.37 15.08
CA PHE A 237 22.80 -1.58 15.51
C PHE A 237 21.50 -2.01 14.82
N LYS A 238 21.53 -2.77 13.71
CA LYS A 238 20.33 -3.41 13.16
C LYS A 238 19.72 -4.45 14.10
N THR A 239 20.52 -5.08 14.95
CA THR A 239 20.03 -6.08 15.91
C THR A 239 19.42 -5.44 17.16
N MET A 240 19.61 -4.14 17.34
CA MET A 240 19.05 -3.37 18.44
C MET A 240 17.52 -3.45 18.42
N LYS A 241 16.93 -3.90 19.52
CA LYS A 241 15.49 -3.92 19.78
C LYS A 241 15.19 -3.12 21.04
N PHE A 242 14.04 -2.47 21.06
CA PHE A 242 13.63 -1.68 22.22
C PHE A 242 13.31 -2.54 23.45
N ASN A 243 13.02 -3.83 23.28
CA ASN A 243 12.63 -4.76 24.33
C ASN A 243 13.72 -5.78 24.70
N LEU A 244 14.95 -5.63 24.20
CA LEU A 244 16.07 -6.50 24.51
C LEU A 244 17.24 -5.69 25.09
N PRO A 245 17.95 -6.20 26.11
CA PRO A 245 19.08 -5.50 26.72
C PRO A 245 20.15 -5.07 25.71
N VAL A 246 20.77 -3.91 25.96
CA VAL A 246 21.77 -3.33 25.06
C VAL A 246 23.21 -3.73 25.39
N ASP A 247 23.43 -4.53 26.45
CA ASP A 247 24.76 -4.90 26.95
C ASP A 247 25.64 -5.59 25.93
N VAL A 248 25.07 -6.50 25.12
CA VAL A 248 25.79 -7.19 24.04
C VAL A 248 26.27 -6.20 22.99
N ILE A 249 25.39 -5.29 22.57
CA ILE A 249 25.69 -4.24 21.58
C ILE A 249 26.76 -3.30 22.15
N LEU A 250 26.64 -2.90 23.41
CA LEU A 250 27.64 -2.10 24.11
C LEU A 250 29.01 -2.80 24.10
N GLY A 251 29.06 -4.07 24.47
CA GLY A 251 30.28 -4.88 24.48
C GLY A 251 30.96 -4.93 23.11
N GLU A 252 30.21 -5.22 22.05
CA GLU A 252 30.73 -5.33 20.69
C GLU A 252 31.10 -3.99 20.04
N THR A 253 30.53 -2.89 20.54
CA THR A 253 30.82 -1.52 20.10
C THR A 253 32.13 -0.98 20.66
N LYS A 254 32.59 -1.45 21.84
CA LYS A 254 33.82 -0.97 22.49
C LYS A 254 35.05 -0.91 21.55
N PRO A 255 35.40 -1.95 20.77
CA PRO A 255 36.53 -1.90 19.86
C PRO A 255 36.41 -0.81 18.77
N VAL A 256 35.19 -0.48 18.34
CA VAL A 256 34.95 0.59 17.36
C VAL A 256 35.13 1.97 17.98
N ILE A 257 34.67 2.15 19.22
CA ILE A 257 34.91 3.37 19.99
C ILE A 257 36.42 3.58 20.18
N GLU A 258 37.17 2.53 20.55
CA GLU A 258 38.63 2.61 20.67
C GLU A 258 39.31 2.96 19.35
N TYR A 259 38.81 2.44 18.22
CA TYR A 259 39.29 2.87 16.91
C TYR A 259 39.09 4.38 16.68
N TYR A 260 37.89 4.93 16.96
CA TYR A 260 37.66 6.37 16.80
C TYR A 260 38.49 7.22 17.77
N LYS A 261 38.69 6.77 19.01
CA LYS A 261 39.64 7.39 19.97
C LYS A 261 41.08 7.39 19.42
N SER A 262 41.51 6.30 18.78
CA SER A 262 42.84 6.24 18.17
C SER A 262 43.02 7.28 17.06
N LEU A 263 41.96 7.58 16.28
CA LEU A 263 42.01 8.64 15.27
C LEU A 263 42.13 10.03 15.90
N ILE A 264 41.43 10.27 17.02
CA ILE A 264 41.56 11.52 17.79
C ILE A 264 43.03 11.72 18.23
N ASN A 265 43.66 10.67 18.75
CA ASN A 265 45.06 10.72 19.21
C ASN A 265 46.07 10.81 18.07
N LYS A 266 45.74 10.24 16.90
CA LYS A 266 46.59 10.31 15.69
C LYS A 266 46.60 11.71 15.07
N TYR A 267 45.48 12.41 15.14
CA TYR A 267 45.26 13.70 14.49
C TYR A 267 45.18 14.82 15.53
N THR A 268 46.31 15.39 15.92
CA THR A 268 46.39 16.32 17.07
C THR A 268 46.45 17.79 16.68
N ASP A 269 46.78 18.15 15.45
CA ASP A 269 47.02 19.55 15.09
C ASP A 269 45.69 20.33 15.01
N PRO A 270 45.46 21.34 15.88
CA PRO A 270 44.23 22.13 15.88
C PRO A 270 44.14 23.11 14.71
N LYS A 271 45.27 23.47 14.08
CA LYS A 271 45.36 24.43 12.97
C LYS A 271 45.12 23.75 11.62
N LYS A 272 45.36 22.45 11.50
CA LYS A 272 45.08 21.69 10.27
C LYS A 272 43.60 21.36 10.13
N ALA A 273 42.92 22.10 9.28
CA ALA A 273 41.47 21.95 9.00
C ALA A 273 41.05 20.51 8.65
N LYS A 274 41.93 19.74 7.99
CA LYS A 274 41.66 18.35 7.57
C LYS A 274 41.68 17.39 8.76
N GLU A 275 42.68 17.50 9.63
CA GLU A 275 42.77 16.73 10.87
C GLU A 275 41.60 17.06 11.81
N LYS A 276 41.22 18.35 11.87
CA LYS A 276 40.05 18.85 12.61
C LYS A 276 38.74 18.21 12.15
N LYS A 277 38.59 17.90 10.86
CA LYS A 277 37.42 17.15 10.32
C LYS A 277 37.42 15.68 10.76
N ILE A 278 38.58 15.03 10.82
CA ILE A 278 38.67 13.65 11.31
C ILE A 278 38.30 13.59 12.79
N ARG A 279 38.87 14.48 13.62
CA ARG A 279 38.47 14.61 15.04
C ARG A 279 36.98 14.88 15.19
N TYR A 280 36.43 15.79 14.38
CA TYR A 280 34.98 16.07 14.37
C TYR A 280 34.16 14.80 14.13
N ALA A 281 34.48 14.02 13.09
CA ALA A 281 33.75 12.80 12.77
C ALA A 281 33.86 11.76 13.90
N SER A 282 35.05 11.59 14.46
CA SER A 282 35.28 10.67 15.59
C SER A 282 34.53 11.10 16.86
N TYR A 283 34.62 12.37 17.27
CA TYR A 283 33.88 12.89 18.43
C TYR A 283 32.37 12.76 18.25
N TYR A 284 31.84 13.14 17.08
CA TYR A 284 30.41 13.06 16.79
C TYR A 284 29.90 11.61 16.82
N ASN A 285 30.62 10.68 16.17
CA ASN A 285 30.24 9.28 16.14
C ASN A 285 30.30 8.64 17.53
N ILE A 286 31.35 8.91 18.32
CA ILE A 286 31.45 8.39 19.69
C ILE A 286 30.30 8.93 20.56
N ALA A 287 30.01 10.24 20.48
CA ALA A 287 28.92 10.84 21.25
C ALA A 287 27.54 10.24 20.88
N GLN A 288 27.28 10.01 19.59
CA GLN A 288 26.07 9.33 19.12
C GLN A 288 25.97 7.89 19.62
N LEU A 289 27.07 7.12 19.54
CA LEU A 289 27.10 5.74 20.02
C LEU A 289 26.76 5.67 21.51
N TYR A 290 27.44 6.46 22.35
CA TYR A 290 27.13 6.49 23.77
C TYR A 290 25.69 6.94 24.07
N TYR A 291 25.18 7.94 23.34
CA TYR A 291 23.80 8.37 23.51
C TYR A 291 22.80 7.23 23.25
N TYR A 292 22.97 6.43 22.19
CA TYR A 292 22.06 5.32 21.86
C TYR A 292 22.36 4.02 22.61
N LEU A 293 23.46 3.95 23.35
CA LEU A 293 23.79 2.85 24.26
C LEU A 293 23.45 3.18 25.73
N ASP A 294 22.64 4.21 25.96
CA ASP A 294 22.19 4.67 27.29
C ASP A 294 23.32 5.10 28.24
N LEU A 295 24.39 5.66 27.68
CA LEU A 295 25.54 6.21 28.39
C LEU A 295 25.61 7.74 28.21
N PRO A 296 24.66 8.50 28.81
CA PRO A 296 24.54 9.93 28.55
C PRO A 296 25.72 10.74 29.07
N ASP A 297 26.36 10.34 30.16
CA ASP A 297 27.51 11.07 30.73
C ASP A 297 28.72 11.03 29.80
N GLU A 298 29.02 9.86 29.25
CA GLU A 298 30.06 9.68 28.25
C GLU A 298 29.71 10.43 26.96
N SER A 299 28.44 10.39 26.55
CA SER A 299 27.98 11.17 25.39
C SER A 299 28.23 12.68 25.56
N ILE A 300 27.93 13.23 26.75
CA ILE A 300 28.16 14.65 27.07
C ILE A 300 29.65 15.01 26.97
N VAL A 301 30.55 14.16 27.48
CA VAL A 301 32.00 14.37 27.40
C VAL A 301 32.43 14.54 25.94
N TYR A 302 32.06 13.61 25.07
CA TYR A 302 32.45 13.66 23.65
C TYR A 302 31.71 14.74 22.85
N ALA A 303 30.48 15.07 23.23
CA ALA A 303 29.74 16.19 22.64
C ALA A 303 30.38 17.54 22.99
N ASN A 304 30.92 17.71 24.20
CA ASN A 304 31.69 18.90 24.57
C ASN A 304 33.01 18.98 23.78
N SER A 305 33.74 17.87 23.63
CA SER A 305 34.93 17.82 22.75
C SER A 305 34.60 18.17 21.30
N LEU A 306 33.39 17.85 20.82
CA LEU A 306 32.92 18.27 19.49
C LEU A 306 32.73 19.79 19.39
N ILE A 307 32.19 20.43 20.44
CA ILE A 307 32.02 21.89 20.54
C ILE A 307 33.39 22.58 20.53
N GLU A 308 34.32 22.10 21.35
CA GLU A 308 35.69 22.60 21.45
C GLU A 308 36.44 22.45 20.13
N ASN A 309 36.28 21.31 19.45
CA ASN A 309 36.88 21.08 18.14
C ASN A 309 36.37 22.09 17.09
N GLY A 310 35.16 22.63 17.23
CA GLY A 310 34.72 23.86 16.56
C GLY A 310 34.38 23.74 15.06
N VAL A 311 34.29 22.53 14.49
CA VAL A 311 33.82 22.32 13.10
C VAL A 311 32.30 22.49 12.98
N SER A 312 31.55 21.96 13.95
CA SER A 312 30.09 22.15 14.02
C SER A 312 29.64 22.21 15.48
N LYS A 313 29.73 23.41 16.06
CA LYS A 313 29.34 23.65 17.46
C LYS A 313 27.86 23.35 17.71
N GLY A 314 27.00 23.60 16.71
CA GLY A 314 25.56 23.35 16.83
C GLY A 314 25.21 21.88 17.04
N LYS A 315 25.86 20.96 16.31
CA LYS A 315 25.66 19.51 16.52
C LYS A 315 26.10 19.06 17.91
N GLY A 316 27.22 19.59 18.41
CA GLY A 316 27.69 19.31 19.77
C GLY A 316 26.72 19.80 20.84
N LYS A 317 26.26 21.06 20.75
CA LYS A 317 25.26 21.61 21.69
C LYS A 317 23.97 20.78 21.73
N ARG A 318 23.43 20.41 20.56
CA ARG A 318 22.23 19.58 20.46
C ARG A 318 22.42 18.19 21.07
N LEU A 319 23.61 17.59 20.96
CA LEU A 319 23.90 16.31 21.61
C LEU A 319 24.01 16.43 23.12
N VAL A 320 24.65 17.50 23.63
CA VAL A 320 24.69 17.79 25.08
C VAL A 320 23.26 17.95 25.63
N GLU A 321 22.41 18.73 24.96
CA GLU A 321 21.01 18.92 25.35
C GLU A 321 20.27 17.58 25.40
N LYS A 322 20.34 16.78 24.33
CA LYS A 322 19.70 15.45 24.27
C LYS A 322 20.21 14.50 25.35
N ALA A 323 21.51 14.40 25.55
CA ALA A 323 22.10 13.49 26.52
C ALA A 323 21.78 13.92 27.96
N THR A 324 21.75 15.24 28.23
CA THR A 324 21.32 15.77 29.52
C THR A 324 19.85 15.47 29.78
N GLU A 325 18.98 15.63 28.77
CA GLU A 325 17.57 15.26 28.86
C GLU A 325 17.40 13.75 29.09
N LEU A 326 18.16 12.91 28.37
CA LEU A 326 18.13 11.47 28.56
C LEU A 326 18.53 11.08 29.99
N LYS A 327 19.61 11.68 30.53
CA LYS A 327 20.03 11.48 31.92
C LYS A 327 18.92 11.85 32.91
N ALA A 328 18.28 13.00 32.72
CA ALA A 328 17.18 13.44 33.55
C ALA A 328 15.99 12.47 33.48
N ARG A 329 15.64 11.98 32.27
CA ARG A 329 14.55 11.03 32.07
C ARG A 329 14.86 9.66 32.67
N LEU A 330 16.07 9.11 32.50
CA LEU A 330 16.50 7.86 33.15
C LEU A 330 16.34 7.95 34.67
N ASN A 331 16.82 9.05 35.26
CA ASN A 331 16.68 9.31 36.69
C ASN A 331 15.22 9.41 37.14
N ALA A 332 14.39 10.19 36.43
CA ALA A 332 12.97 10.36 36.75
C ALA A 332 12.21 9.02 36.70
N ASN A 333 12.58 8.14 35.76
CA ASN A 333 11.97 6.84 35.56
C ASN A 333 12.57 5.74 36.46
N LYS A 334 13.64 6.03 37.21
CA LYS A 334 14.36 5.07 38.05
C LYS A 334 14.85 3.83 37.30
N ILE A 335 15.31 4.02 36.07
CA ILE A 335 15.87 2.96 35.22
C ILE A 335 17.22 3.41 34.65
N ASN A 336 18.05 2.44 34.27
CA ASN A 336 19.38 2.67 33.70
C ASN A 336 19.43 2.47 32.17
N SER A 337 18.36 1.98 31.56
CA SER A 337 18.29 1.74 30.13
C SER A 337 16.88 2.00 29.56
N ARG A 338 16.82 2.38 28.29
CA ARG A 338 15.63 2.52 27.45
C ARG A 338 15.22 1.20 26.77
N HIS A 339 15.88 0.10 27.11
CA HIS A 339 15.66 -1.19 26.48
C HIS A 339 14.92 -2.16 27.42
N PHE A 340 13.59 -2.15 27.36
CA PHE A 340 12.70 -2.98 28.19
C PHE A 340 11.33 -3.17 27.53
N GLU A 341 10.57 -4.14 28.03
CA GLU A 341 9.24 -4.44 27.53
C GLU A 341 8.21 -3.35 27.87
N VAL A 342 7.38 -3.00 26.90
CA VAL A 342 6.29 -2.04 27.04
C VAL A 342 4.99 -2.77 26.74
N PHE A 343 4.05 -2.73 27.68
CA PHE A 343 2.72 -3.31 27.54
C PHE A 343 1.68 -2.20 27.40
N THR A 344 0.90 -2.26 26.32
CA THR A 344 -0.20 -1.33 26.05
C THR A 344 -1.44 -2.16 25.77
N THR A 345 -2.51 -1.95 26.52
CA THR A 345 -3.78 -2.68 26.38
C THR A 345 -4.93 -1.69 26.28
N ASP A 346 -6.03 -2.12 25.67
CA ASP A 346 -7.29 -1.38 25.63
C ASP A 346 -8.40 -2.32 26.08
N ILE A 347 -9.00 -2.02 27.24
CA ILE A 347 -10.12 -2.80 27.82
C ILE A 347 -11.42 -1.99 27.80
N THR A 348 -11.46 -0.90 27.03
CA THR A 348 -12.67 -0.10 26.91
C THR A 348 -13.79 -0.90 26.26
N THR A 349 -14.97 -0.81 26.85
CA THR A 349 -16.20 -1.35 26.28
C THR A 349 -16.97 -0.14 25.77
N HIS A 350 -16.91 0.10 24.46
CA HIS A 350 -17.75 1.14 23.87
C HIS A 350 -19.21 0.70 24.05
N ASN A 351 -19.96 1.38 24.92
CA ASN A 351 -21.39 1.12 25.11
C ASN A 351 -22.08 1.36 23.77
N ILE A 352 -22.50 0.27 23.14
CA ILE A 352 -23.31 0.23 21.93
C ILE A 352 -24.75 0.53 22.35
N ASP A 353 -25.05 1.76 22.75
CA ASP A 353 -26.43 2.22 23.00
C ASP A 353 -26.53 3.74 22.87
N GLU A 354 -26.55 4.23 21.62
CA GLU A 354 -27.56 5.18 21.10
C GLU A 354 -27.28 5.47 19.61
N GLN A 355 -27.52 4.46 18.77
CA GLN A 355 -28.36 4.56 17.57
C GLN A 355 -28.41 3.16 16.95
N LYS A 356 -29.63 2.62 16.78
CA LYS A 356 -29.88 1.35 16.11
C LYS A 356 -29.16 1.29 14.75
N ASN A 357 -28.05 0.56 14.70
CA ASN A 357 -27.91 -0.58 13.81
C ASN A 357 -26.86 -1.54 14.38
N SER A 358 -27.21 -2.81 14.40
CA SER A 358 -26.53 -3.92 15.08
C SER A 358 -25.01 -3.91 14.95
N GLN A 359 -24.29 -3.84 16.07
CA GLN A 359 -22.92 -4.35 16.16
C GLN A 359 -22.83 -5.36 17.30
N VAL A 360 -22.48 -6.57 16.89
CA VAL A 360 -22.24 -7.76 17.70
C VAL A 360 -20.86 -7.63 18.34
N VAL A 361 -20.81 -7.96 19.63
CA VAL A 361 -19.61 -8.08 20.47
C VAL A 361 -18.50 -8.86 19.74
N GLU A 362 -17.29 -8.31 19.63
CA GLU A 362 -16.14 -8.99 19.01
C GLU A 362 -15.30 -9.78 20.02
N PRO A 363 -15.15 -11.10 19.87
CA PRO A 363 -14.07 -11.85 20.50
C PRO A 363 -12.87 -12.02 19.56
N GLU A 364 -11.67 -12.02 20.16
CA GLU A 364 -10.37 -12.35 19.54
C GLU A 364 -10.39 -13.75 18.89
N ILE A 365 -10.09 -13.89 17.60
CA ILE A 365 -9.73 -15.23 17.08
C ILE A 365 -8.78 -15.18 15.87
N ILE A 366 -7.47 -15.30 16.12
CA ILE A 366 -6.51 -15.87 15.15
C ILE A 366 -5.84 -17.05 15.83
N VAL A 367 -6.04 -18.26 15.27
CA VAL A 367 -5.30 -19.47 15.65
C VAL A 367 -4.58 -19.96 14.40
N ASP A 368 -3.25 -20.09 14.49
CA ASP A 368 -2.37 -20.57 13.41
C ASP A 368 -2.40 -19.70 12.12
N ASN A 369 -2.47 -18.37 12.26
CA ASN A 369 -2.52 -17.40 11.13
C ASN A 369 -3.70 -17.55 10.17
N ARG A 370 -4.73 -18.34 10.52
CA ARG A 370 -5.95 -18.51 9.72
C ARG A 370 -7.08 -17.67 10.28
N PHE A 371 -7.95 -17.20 9.40
CA PHE A 371 -9.17 -16.50 9.80
C PHE A 371 -10.16 -17.51 10.39
N VAL A 372 -10.59 -17.27 11.63
CA VAL A 372 -11.64 -18.06 12.28
C VAL A 372 -12.96 -17.32 12.10
N LEU A 373 -13.93 -18.05 11.56
CA LEU A 373 -15.28 -17.58 11.34
C LEU A 373 -15.94 -17.25 12.68
N THR A 374 -16.74 -16.19 12.68
CA THR A 374 -17.60 -15.84 13.80
C THR A 374 -18.97 -16.49 13.60
N ASP A 375 -19.82 -16.46 14.63
CA ASP A 375 -21.24 -16.81 14.45
C ASP A 375 -22.04 -15.66 13.80
N ASN A 376 -21.38 -14.55 13.44
CA ASN A 376 -21.97 -13.44 12.70
C ASN A 376 -21.71 -13.59 11.20
N ILE A 377 -22.66 -14.25 10.52
CA ILE A 377 -22.60 -14.55 9.08
C ILE A 377 -22.46 -13.28 8.23
N GLU A 378 -23.12 -12.18 8.60
CA GLU A 378 -23.03 -10.92 7.83
C GLU A 378 -21.62 -10.32 7.91
N ALA A 379 -21.02 -10.28 9.11
CA ALA A 379 -19.67 -9.78 9.30
C ALA A 379 -18.61 -10.66 8.61
N ASP A 380 -18.77 -11.99 8.72
CA ASP A 380 -17.90 -12.94 8.05
C ASP A 380 -17.97 -12.79 6.53
N ASN A 381 -19.18 -12.72 5.96
CA ASN A 381 -19.38 -12.52 4.52
C ASN A 381 -18.81 -11.18 4.04
N ALA A 382 -18.97 -10.10 4.82
CA ALA A 382 -18.40 -8.79 4.49
C ALA A 382 -16.86 -8.83 4.44
N LEU A 383 -16.22 -9.52 5.40
CA LEU A 383 -14.77 -9.70 5.39
C LEU A 383 -14.31 -10.56 4.21
N LEU A 384 -15.01 -11.64 3.90
CA LEU A 384 -14.70 -12.50 2.76
C LEU A 384 -14.85 -11.76 1.44
N GLN A 385 -15.83 -10.87 1.33
CA GLN A 385 -15.98 -10.00 0.17
C GLN A 385 -14.82 -9.00 0.04
N LYS A 386 -14.41 -8.39 1.16
CA LYS A 386 -13.21 -7.53 1.21
C LYS A 386 -11.96 -8.31 0.77
N THR A 387 -11.84 -9.57 1.21
CA THR A 387 -10.76 -10.48 0.83
C THR A 387 -10.78 -10.79 -0.66
N ALA A 388 -11.97 -11.03 -1.22
CA ALA A 388 -12.17 -11.23 -2.65
C ALA A 388 -11.64 -10.04 -3.45
N ASN A 389 -12.04 -8.82 -3.05
CA ASN A 389 -11.60 -7.60 -3.69
C ASN A 389 -10.08 -7.43 -3.61
N MET A 390 -9.45 -7.72 -2.46
CA MET A 390 -7.99 -7.70 -2.33
C MET A 390 -7.29 -8.72 -3.23
N LEU A 391 -7.88 -9.90 -3.44
CA LEU A 391 -7.36 -10.89 -4.38
C LEU A 391 -7.51 -10.41 -5.82
N LEU A 392 -8.62 -9.77 -6.18
CA LEU A 392 -8.82 -9.14 -7.49
C LEU A 392 -7.79 -8.03 -7.72
N ASP A 393 -7.56 -7.20 -6.72
CA ASP A 393 -6.57 -6.14 -6.78
C ASP A 393 -5.15 -6.70 -6.92
N TYR A 394 -4.83 -7.81 -6.24
CA TYR A 394 -3.60 -8.56 -6.48
C TYR A 394 -3.50 -9.05 -7.94
N PHE A 395 -4.61 -9.53 -8.53
CA PHE A 395 -4.63 -9.87 -9.96
C PHE A 395 -4.42 -8.65 -10.85
N VAL A 396 -4.97 -7.49 -10.52
CA VAL A 396 -4.72 -6.25 -11.29
C VAL A 396 -3.25 -5.88 -11.27
N VAL A 397 -2.59 -6.06 -10.12
CA VAL A 397 -1.14 -5.87 -10.00
C VAL A 397 -0.38 -6.88 -10.86
N ALA A 398 -0.85 -8.14 -10.89
CA ALA A 398 -0.33 -9.19 -11.77
C ALA A 398 -0.42 -8.84 -13.25
N THR A 399 -1.58 -8.32 -13.60
CA THR A 399 -2.05 -8.07 -14.95
C THR A 399 -1.90 -6.61 -15.30
N ALA A 400 -1.07 -5.83 -14.62
CA ALA A 400 -0.86 -4.40 -14.92
C ALA A 400 -0.38 -4.14 -16.37
N TYR A 401 -0.05 -5.20 -17.12
CA TYR A 401 0.27 -5.23 -18.55
C TYR A 401 -0.85 -5.75 -19.48
N THR A 402 -1.90 -6.36 -18.94
CA THR A 402 -3.08 -6.87 -19.63
C THR A 402 -4.29 -6.25 -18.95
N SER A 403 -4.86 -5.20 -19.53
CA SER A 403 -5.89 -4.27 -19.02
C SER A 403 -7.22 -4.89 -18.51
N ASN A 404 -7.23 -6.20 -18.27
CA ASN A 404 -8.31 -7.03 -17.78
C ASN A 404 -8.44 -6.96 -16.25
N TYR A 405 -9.43 -6.20 -15.76
CA TYR A 405 -9.89 -6.24 -14.37
C TYR A 405 -10.95 -7.35 -14.24
N PRO A 406 -10.70 -8.45 -13.50
CA PRO A 406 -11.73 -9.44 -13.23
C PRO A 406 -12.87 -8.82 -12.41
N LEU A 407 -14.12 -8.98 -12.85
CA LEU A 407 -15.29 -8.44 -12.17
C LEU A 407 -16.03 -9.55 -11.41
N VAL A 408 -16.36 -9.31 -10.14
CA VAL A 408 -17.33 -10.17 -9.45
C VAL A 408 -18.70 -9.95 -10.08
N ILE A 409 -19.28 -11.00 -10.64
CA ILE A 409 -20.59 -10.94 -11.30
C ILE A 409 -21.67 -11.72 -10.56
N ASP A 410 -21.28 -12.63 -9.68
CA ASP A 410 -22.19 -13.38 -8.84
C ASP A 410 -21.48 -13.81 -7.55
N THR A 411 -22.28 -14.03 -6.52
CA THR A 411 -21.84 -14.38 -5.17
C THR A 411 -22.73 -15.53 -4.70
N ILE A 412 -22.15 -16.71 -4.51
CA ILE A 412 -22.87 -17.92 -4.11
C ILE A 412 -22.71 -18.10 -2.60
N VAL A 413 -23.84 -18.23 -1.93
CA VAL A 413 -23.93 -18.55 -0.49
C VAL A 413 -24.43 -19.97 -0.29
N ASP A 414 -23.95 -20.63 0.76
CA ASP A 414 -24.50 -21.90 1.22
C ASP A 414 -25.94 -21.68 1.72
N GLU A 415 -26.90 -22.42 1.16
CA GLU A 415 -28.33 -22.20 1.42
C GLU A 415 -28.74 -22.48 2.88
N ASN A 416 -28.00 -23.33 3.60
CA ASN A 416 -28.34 -23.70 4.97
C ASN A 416 -27.77 -22.73 6.00
N THR A 417 -26.59 -22.19 5.70
CA THR A 417 -25.82 -21.36 6.64
C THR A 417 -25.79 -19.88 6.26
N GLY A 418 -26.19 -19.52 5.03
CA GLY A 418 -26.07 -18.16 4.49
C GLY A 418 -24.63 -17.69 4.27
N ARG A 419 -23.63 -18.57 4.47
CA ARG A 419 -22.20 -18.22 4.36
C ARG A 419 -21.77 -18.16 2.91
N LEU A 420 -20.97 -17.17 2.57
CA LEU A 420 -20.35 -17.02 1.26
C LEU A 420 -19.41 -18.21 0.97
N ILE A 421 -19.66 -18.96 -0.09
CA ILE A 421 -18.82 -20.11 -0.49
C ILE A 421 -18.09 -19.88 -1.81
N GLU A 422 -18.57 -18.97 -2.66
CA GLU A 422 -17.92 -18.69 -3.95
C GLU A 422 -18.23 -17.28 -4.47
N ASN A 423 -17.20 -16.60 -4.99
CA ASN A 423 -17.35 -15.41 -5.83
C ASN A 423 -17.06 -15.78 -7.29
N VAL A 424 -18.02 -15.59 -8.18
CA VAL A 424 -17.89 -15.87 -9.61
C VAL A 424 -17.32 -14.62 -10.29
N LEU A 425 -16.20 -14.81 -10.97
CA LEU A 425 -15.44 -13.76 -11.64
C LEU A 425 -15.58 -13.85 -13.15
N LEU A 426 -15.80 -12.71 -13.78
CA LEU A 426 -15.71 -12.55 -15.22
C LEU A 426 -14.28 -12.17 -15.62
N GLU A 427 -13.59 -13.04 -16.35
CA GLU A 427 -12.31 -12.73 -16.99
C GLU A 427 -12.51 -12.40 -18.48
N PRO A 428 -12.23 -11.17 -18.93
CA PRO A 428 -12.56 -10.74 -20.29
C PRO A 428 -11.85 -11.51 -21.42
N ASP A 429 -10.67 -12.10 -21.17
CA ASP A 429 -9.71 -12.33 -22.25
C ASP A 429 -9.34 -13.80 -22.53
N TYR A 430 -9.57 -14.75 -21.62
CA TYR A 430 -9.09 -16.13 -21.83
C TYR A 430 -10.10 -17.09 -22.45
N GLY A 431 -11.35 -16.67 -22.68
CA GLY A 431 -12.37 -17.55 -23.25
C GLY A 431 -12.75 -18.74 -22.35
N LYS A 432 -12.15 -18.85 -21.16
CA LYS A 432 -12.75 -19.46 -19.97
C LYS A 432 -13.83 -18.48 -19.50
N ALA A 433 -15.06 -18.98 -19.40
CA ALA A 433 -16.21 -18.11 -19.18
C ALA A 433 -16.17 -17.45 -17.81
N PHE A 434 -15.63 -18.16 -16.80
CA PHE A 434 -15.61 -17.74 -15.42
C PHE A 434 -14.38 -18.32 -14.71
N THR A 435 -13.70 -17.49 -13.93
CA THR A 435 -12.88 -17.94 -12.80
C THR A 435 -13.74 -17.80 -11.56
N SER A 436 -13.46 -18.54 -10.49
CA SER A 436 -14.09 -18.25 -9.22
C SER A 436 -13.11 -18.28 -8.07
N ILE A 437 -13.44 -17.52 -7.03
CA ILE A 437 -12.79 -17.53 -5.73
C ILE A 437 -13.69 -18.39 -4.83
N LYS A 438 -13.29 -19.64 -4.59
CA LYS A 438 -14.01 -20.57 -3.73
C LYS A 438 -13.43 -20.55 -2.33
N TYR A 439 -14.29 -20.48 -1.34
CA TYR A 439 -13.94 -20.48 0.08
C TYR A 439 -14.22 -21.86 0.66
N GLN A 440 -13.18 -22.51 1.18
CA GLN A 440 -13.33 -23.79 1.88
C GLN A 440 -13.18 -23.62 3.39
N TYR A 441 -14.17 -24.11 4.11
CA TYR A 441 -14.25 -24.02 5.56
C TYR A 441 -14.00 -25.38 6.21
N ALA A 442 -13.24 -25.38 7.31
CA ALA A 442 -13.08 -26.55 8.19
C ALA A 442 -12.98 -26.07 9.63
N ASP A 443 -13.72 -26.71 10.55
CA ASP A 443 -13.71 -26.42 12.00
C ASP A 443 -13.92 -24.93 12.34
N ASN A 444 -14.89 -24.27 11.69
CA ASN A 444 -15.13 -22.82 11.79
C ASN A 444 -13.93 -21.95 11.38
N LYS A 445 -13.01 -22.45 10.56
CA LYS A 445 -11.88 -21.67 10.03
C LYS A 445 -11.95 -21.62 8.51
N LEU A 446 -11.57 -20.48 7.93
CA LEU A 446 -11.24 -20.39 6.52
C LEU A 446 -9.93 -21.13 6.29
N ASN A 447 -10.03 -22.33 5.73
CA ASN A 447 -8.91 -23.26 5.60
C ASN A 447 -8.14 -23.01 4.30
N LEU A 448 -8.87 -22.81 3.20
CA LEU A 448 -8.30 -22.71 1.86
C LEU A 448 -9.17 -21.79 0.99
N ILE A 449 -8.52 -21.03 0.10
CA ILE A 449 -9.19 -20.34 -0.99
C ILE A 449 -8.70 -20.96 -2.30
N ASN A 450 -9.61 -21.43 -3.15
CA ASN A 450 -9.24 -21.81 -4.51
C ASN A 450 -9.54 -20.67 -5.46
N ILE A 451 -8.60 -20.34 -6.33
CA ILE A 451 -8.82 -19.40 -7.42
C ILE A 451 -8.65 -20.16 -8.73
N SER A 452 -9.73 -20.34 -9.48
CA SER A 452 -9.80 -21.36 -10.53
C SER A 452 -9.43 -22.76 -9.98
N ASP A 453 -8.24 -23.25 -10.32
CA ASP A 453 -7.72 -24.57 -9.95
C ASP A 453 -6.49 -24.46 -9.03
N ALA A 454 -6.15 -23.25 -8.56
CA ALA A 454 -4.98 -22.99 -7.73
C ALA A 454 -5.36 -22.76 -6.27
N ASP A 455 -4.64 -23.44 -5.39
CA ASP A 455 -4.78 -23.34 -3.94
C ASP A 455 -4.02 -22.10 -3.43
N VAL A 456 -4.76 -21.20 -2.80
CA VAL A 456 -4.26 -19.94 -2.23
C VAL A 456 -4.42 -19.98 -0.71
N LEU A 457 -3.28 -19.89 -0.04
CA LEU A 457 -3.13 -19.73 1.39
C LEU A 457 -3.08 -18.25 1.73
N LEU A 458 -3.93 -17.85 2.67
CA LEU A 458 -3.94 -16.50 3.23
C LEU A 458 -3.38 -16.52 4.64
N SER A 459 -2.53 -15.55 4.98
CA SER A 459 -2.04 -15.35 6.35
C SER A 459 -2.50 -14.02 6.91
N TRP A 460 -3.03 -14.04 8.12
CA TRP A 460 -3.70 -12.91 8.76
C TRP A 460 -2.98 -12.47 10.03
N ASN A 461 -3.04 -11.16 10.34
CA ASN A 461 -2.65 -10.57 11.62
C ASN A 461 -3.69 -9.52 12.03
N ASN A 462 -4.35 -9.67 13.17
CA ASN A 462 -5.42 -8.80 13.68
C ASN A 462 -6.41 -8.38 12.58
N ARG A 463 -7.03 -9.37 11.91
CA ARG A 463 -7.95 -9.24 10.76
C ARG A 463 -7.39 -8.55 9.51
N SER A 464 -6.11 -8.22 9.52
CA SER A 464 -5.40 -7.67 8.36
C SER A 464 -4.72 -8.80 7.61
N LEU A 465 -5.01 -8.90 6.31
CA LEU A 465 -4.31 -9.84 5.44
C LEU A 465 -2.86 -9.40 5.31
N THR A 466 -1.92 -10.29 5.63
CA THR A 466 -0.46 -10.02 5.60
C THR A 466 0.27 -10.78 4.52
N HIS A 467 -0.31 -11.88 4.02
CA HIS A 467 0.30 -12.70 2.99
C HIS A 467 -0.73 -13.40 2.13
N ILE A 468 -0.43 -13.50 0.83
CA ILE A 468 -1.14 -14.31 -0.15
C ILE A 468 -0.09 -15.24 -0.76
N GLY A 469 -0.25 -16.55 -0.64
CA GLY A 469 0.72 -17.51 -1.16
C GLY A 469 0.04 -18.76 -1.73
N GLY A 470 0.55 -19.32 -2.83
CA GLY A 470 0.12 -20.61 -3.37
C GLY A 470 1.15 -21.71 -3.12
N GLU A 471 0.71 -22.98 -3.12
CA GLU A 471 1.59 -24.13 -2.89
C GLU A 471 2.72 -24.24 -3.92
N ASP A 472 2.46 -23.89 -5.18
CA ASP A 472 3.40 -24.00 -6.29
C ASP A 472 4.32 -22.77 -6.45
N SER A 473 4.27 -21.81 -5.51
CA SER A 473 4.96 -20.52 -5.54
C SER A 473 4.64 -19.64 -6.76
N SER A 474 3.62 -20.00 -7.54
CA SER A 474 3.15 -19.20 -8.69
C SER A 474 2.33 -18.00 -8.24
N ILE A 475 1.87 -17.99 -6.99
CA ILE A 475 1.20 -16.87 -6.33
C ILE A 475 1.99 -16.60 -5.04
N ASN A 476 2.50 -15.37 -4.88
CA ASN A 476 3.16 -14.96 -3.64
C ASN A 476 3.15 -13.44 -3.54
N ALA A 477 2.62 -12.90 -2.45
CA ALA A 477 2.79 -11.51 -2.08
C ALA A 477 2.74 -11.31 -0.56
N ALA A 478 3.65 -10.48 -0.06
CA ALA A 478 3.49 -9.87 1.24
C ALA A 478 2.58 -8.64 1.11
N VAL A 479 1.60 -8.53 1.99
CA VAL A 479 0.63 -7.45 2.01
C VAL A 479 0.92 -6.57 3.23
N SER A 480 0.99 -5.27 3.01
CA SER A 480 1.14 -4.28 4.08
C SER A 480 0.25 -3.09 3.81
N TYR A 481 -0.07 -2.31 4.84
CA TYR A 481 -0.97 -1.17 4.76
C TYR A 481 -0.19 0.08 5.14
N ALA A 482 -0.36 1.18 4.42
CA ALA A 482 0.22 2.45 4.82
C ALA A 482 -0.54 3.03 6.03
N ASN A 483 0.11 3.93 6.76
CA ASN A 483 -0.43 4.54 7.98
C ASN A 483 -1.73 5.34 7.75
N ASN A 484 -2.07 5.65 6.50
CA ASN A 484 -3.30 6.35 6.13
C ASN A 484 -4.53 5.43 6.06
N GLY A 485 -4.36 4.10 6.21
CA GLY A 485 -5.43 3.10 6.10
C GLY A 485 -5.97 2.87 4.68
N ASN A 486 -5.61 3.75 3.74
CA ASN A 486 -6.18 3.82 2.38
C ASN A 486 -5.19 3.35 1.30
N THR A 487 -3.98 2.95 1.66
CA THR A 487 -3.00 2.43 0.71
C THR A 487 -2.63 1.00 1.06
N ILE A 488 -2.82 0.09 0.11
CA ILE A 488 -2.38 -1.30 0.20
C ILE A 488 -1.09 -1.44 -0.60
N ILE A 489 -0.09 -2.06 0.02
CA ILE A 489 1.24 -2.26 -0.55
C ILE A 489 1.48 -3.76 -0.66
N PHE A 490 1.51 -4.25 -1.90
CA PHE A 490 1.93 -5.61 -2.24
C PHE A 490 3.43 -5.63 -2.50
N LYS A 491 4.16 -6.57 -1.89
CA LYS A 491 5.60 -6.76 -2.07
C LYS A 491 5.92 -8.17 -2.52
N ASN A 492 6.97 -8.30 -3.32
CA ASN A 492 7.43 -9.58 -3.86
C ASN A 492 6.36 -10.35 -4.63
N VAL A 493 5.49 -9.62 -5.34
CA VAL A 493 4.41 -10.19 -6.14
C VAL A 493 5.02 -11.06 -7.24
N LYS A 494 4.76 -12.37 -7.17
CA LYS A 494 5.21 -13.34 -8.17
C LYS A 494 3.99 -14.03 -8.77
N ILE A 495 3.84 -13.91 -10.09
CA ILE A 495 2.74 -14.51 -10.86
C ILE A 495 3.27 -15.09 -12.16
N GLY A 496 3.29 -16.42 -12.23
CA GLY A 496 3.97 -17.14 -13.30
C GLY A 496 5.46 -16.75 -13.41
N TYR A 497 5.85 -16.15 -14.53
CA TYR A 497 7.23 -15.68 -14.79
C TYR A 497 7.49 -14.22 -14.42
N HIS A 498 6.46 -13.45 -14.08
CA HIS A 498 6.60 -12.03 -13.78
C HIS A 498 6.94 -11.80 -12.31
N LYS A 499 7.90 -10.89 -12.07
CA LYS A 499 8.30 -10.46 -10.72
C LYS A 499 8.05 -8.97 -10.59
N VAL A 500 7.08 -8.64 -9.75
CA VAL A 500 6.79 -7.27 -9.33
C VAL A 500 7.39 -7.09 -7.94
N ALA A 501 8.36 -6.20 -7.83
CA ALA A 501 9.08 -5.96 -6.58
C ALA A 501 8.17 -5.31 -5.54
N ALA A 502 7.38 -4.32 -5.97
CA ALA A 502 6.39 -3.64 -5.14
C ALA A 502 5.25 -3.09 -5.98
N CYS A 503 4.04 -3.06 -5.42
CA CYS A 503 2.93 -2.29 -5.94
C CYS A 503 2.20 -1.59 -4.79
N GLU A 504 1.89 -0.32 -4.99
CA GLU A 504 1.11 0.52 -4.08
C GLU A 504 -0.22 0.85 -4.76
N LEU A 505 -1.33 0.54 -4.11
CA LEU A 505 -2.69 0.86 -4.57
C LEU A 505 -3.33 1.82 -3.57
N ASN A 506 -3.84 2.95 -4.07
CA ASN A 506 -4.51 3.96 -3.27
C ASN A 506 -6.03 3.87 -3.45
N TYR A 507 -6.75 3.86 -2.34
CA TYR A 507 -8.20 3.71 -2.28
C TYR A 507 -8.88 5.00 -1.81
N ILE A 508 -10.06 5.26 -2.36
CA ILE A 508 -11.05 6.20 -1.84
C ILE A 508 -12.39 5.46 -1.85
N ASP A 509 -13.07 5.42 -0.71
CA ASP A 509 -14.37 4.75 -0.53
C ASP A 509 -14.40 3.30 -1.01
N GLY A 510 -13.33 2.55 -0.73
CA GLY A 510 -13.20 1.13 -1.10
C GLY A 510 -12.90 0.88 -2.58
N LYS A 511 -12.71 1.93 -3.40
CA LYS A 511 -12.34 1.81 -4.82
C LYS A 511 -10.89 2.24 -5.04
N ILE A 512 -10.17 1.54 -5.92
CA ILE A 512 -8.84 1.99 -6.37
C ILE A 512 -9.02 3.29 -7.14
N VAL A 513 -8.18 4.29 -6.86
CA VAL A 513 -8.17 5.56 -7.58
C VAL A 513 -6.88 5.73 -8.37
N ASN A 514 -5.77 5.23 -7.85
CA ASN A 514 -4.50 5.20 -8.56
C ASN A 514 -3.56 4.16 -7.95
N GLY A 515 -2.52 3.81 -8.69
CA GLY A 515 -1.50 2.89 -8.22
C GLY A 515 -0.14 3.14 -8.83
N LYS A 516 0.87 2.56 -8.19
CA LYS A 516 2.27 2.59 -8.60
C LYS A 516 2.84 1.19 -8.54
N LEU A 517 3.41 0.72 -9.64
CA LEU A 517 4.02 -0.59 -9.80
C LEU A 517 5.53 -0.43 -10.03
N ILE A 518 6.33 -1.24 -9.35
CA ILE A 518 7.76 -1.38 -9.59
C ILE A 518 8.02 -2.84 -9.96
N SER A 519 8.37 -3.09 -11.21
CA SER A 519 8.65 -4.44 -11.72
C SER A 519 10.12 -4.60 -12.11
N GLN A 520 10.59 -5.85 -12.10
CA GLN A 520 11.94 -6.19 -12.55
C GLN A 520 11.88 -7.28 -13.62
N THR A 521 12.24 -6.93 -14.85
CA THR A 521 12.38 -7.88 -15.95
C THR A 521 13.87 -8.08 -16.26
N GLY A 522 14.43 -9.18 -15.76
CA GLY A 522 15.87 -9.45 -15.85
C GLY A 522 16.70 -8.45 -15.04
N LYS A 523 17.54 -7.65 -15.70
CA LYS A 523 18.36 -6.59 -15.05
C LYS A 523 17.69 -5.20 -15.07
N LEU A 524 16.55 -5.07 -15.74
CA LEU A 524 15.87 -3.80 -15.93
C LEU A 524 14.80 -3.62 -14.85
N TRP A 525 14.70 -2.40 -14.34
CA TRP A 525 13.66 -1.96 -13.41
C TRP A 525 12.73 -1.03 -14.16
N GLU A 526 11.42 -1.25 -14.00
CA GLU A 526 10.38 -0.42 -14.59
C GLU A 526 9.47 0.12 -13.48
N GLU A 527 9.09 1.39 -13.60
CA GLU A 527 8.09 2.02 -12.75
C GLU A 527 6.88 2.41 -13.61
N VAL A 528 5.70 1.93 -13.24
CA VAL A 528 4.43 2.22 -13.92
C VAL A 528 3.48 2.88 -12.94
N THR A 529 2.96 4.05 -13.27
CA THR A 529 1.89 4.72 -12.53
C THR A 529 0.60 4.69 -13.33
N PHE A 530 -0.53 4.38 -12.67
CA PHE A 530 -1.84 4.32 -13.33
C PHE A 530 -2.91 5.00 -12.48
N THR A 531 -3.92 5.54 -13.14
CA THR A 531 -5.13 6.09 -12.49
C THR A 531 -6.30 5.21 -12.89
N TYR A 532 -7.14 4.87 -11.92
CA TYR A 532 -8.33 4.07 -12.12
C TYR A 532 -9.54 5.01 -12.15
N ASP A 533 -10.25 5.02 -13.28
CA ASP A 533 -11.59 5.60 -13.41
C ASP A 533 -12.50 4.44 -13.81
N GLU A 534 -13.60 4.27 -13.07
CA GLU A 534 -14.59 3.20 -13.26
C GLU A 534 -15.18 3.18 -14.67
N ASN A 535 -15.06 4.28 -15.42
CA ASN A 535 -15.49 4.39 -16.80
C ASN A 535 -14.33 4.32 -17.82
N LYS A 536 -13.06 4.50 -17.41
CA LYS A 536 -11.87 4.47 -18.27
C LYS A 536 -10.58 4.19 -17.46
N ILE A 537 -9.91 3.07 -17.72
CA ILE A 537 -8.52 2.91 -17.27
C ILE A 537 -7.62 3.70 -18.23
N THR A 538 -6.95 4.75 -17.75
CA THR A 538 -5.98 5.53 -18.55
C THR A 538 -4.57 5.37 -18.00
N HIS A 539 -3.70 4.74 -18.78
CA HIS A 539 -2.27 4.63 -18.45
C HIS A 539 -1.57 5.96 -18.77
N ARG A 540 -0.77 6.50 -17.83
CA ARG A 540 0.18 7.58 -18.08
C ARG A 540 1.60 7.03 -17.87
N HIS A 541 2.33 6.79 -18.94
CA HIS A 541 3.76 6.46 -18.95
C HIS A 541 4.62 7.74 -18.94
N LEU A 542 5.76 7.74 -18.20
CA LEU A 542 7.08 8.11 -18.76
C LEU A 542 8.27 7.91 -17.78
N ASN A 543 9.27 7.11 -18.18
CA ASN A 543 10.64 7.58 -18.48
C ASN A 543 11.53 6.43 -19.06
N GLU A 544 11.69 6.49 -20.39
CA GLU A 544 12.67 5.90 -21.33
C GLU A 544 13.10 4.40 -21.38
N LYS A 545 13.08 3.92 -22.64
CA LYS A 545 13.76 2.77 -23.28
C LYS A 545 13.26 1.34 -23.01
N VAL A 546 11.96 1.13 -23.11
CA VAL A 546 11.44 -0.14 -23.67
C VAL A 546 10.28 0.20 -24.61
N ASP A 547 10.29 -0.40 -25.80
CA ASP A 547 9.23 -0.33 -26.80
C ASP A 547 8.01 -1.10 -26.26
N VAL A 548 7.24 -0.46 -25.39
CA VAL A 548 6.05 -1.08 -24.78
C VAL A 548 4.91 -1.00 -25.78
N ARG A 549 4.59 -2.17 -26.35
CA ARG A 549 3.41 -2.46 -27.16
C ARG A 549 2.15 -2.22 -26.32
N SER A 550 1.61 -1.00 -26.30
CA SER A 550 0.36 -0.73 -25.59
C SER A 550 -0.82 -1.46 -26.26
N ALA A 551 -1.67 -2.08 -25.45
CA ALA A 551 -3.00 -2.50 -25.85
C ALA A 551 -3.96 -1.37 -25.45
N ILE A 552 -4.82 -0.93 -26.37
CA ILE A 552 -5.93 -0.06 -26.02
C ILE A 552 -7.12 -0.98 -25.76
N GLU A 553 -7.60 -0.95 -24.53
CA GLU A 553 -8.91 -1.47 -24.16
C GLU A 553 -9.93 -0.33 -24.07
N SER A 554 -11.08 -0.52 -24.72
CA SER A 554 -12.27 0.29 -24.44
C SER A 554 -13.37 -0.63 -23.94
N VAL A 555 -13.95 -0.29 -22.80
CA VAL A 555 -15.16 -0.90 -22.24
C VAL A 555 -16.31 0.09 -22.45
N GLU A 556 -17.39 -0.36 -23.08
CA GLU A 556 -18.57 0.42 -23.37
C GLU A 556 -19.81 -0.34 -22.89
N LYS A 557 -20.57 0.24 -21.96
CA LYS A 557 -21.88 -0.28 -21.57
C LYS A 557 -22.92 0.20 -22.60
N ILE A 558 -23.61 -0.74 -23.26
CA ILE A 558 -24.61 -0.46 -24.30
C ILE A 558 -25.99 -0.81 -23.72
N GLY A 559 -26.62 0.16 -23.06
CA GLY A 559 -27.87 -0.07 -22.32
C GLY A 559 -27.67 -0.97 -21.09
N ASP A 560 -28.76 -1.48 -20.51
CA ASP A 560 -28.71 -2.25 -19.25
C ASP A 560 -28.33 -3.73 -19.43
N SER A 561 -28.42 -4.25 -20.65
CA SER A 561 -28.27 -5.68 -20.95
C SER A 561 -27.06 -6.04 -21.81
N GLU A 562 -26.19 -5.09 -22.17
CA GLU A 562 -25.00 -5.36 -22.98
C GLU A 562 -23.75 -4.61 -22.48
N LEU A 563 -22.64 -5.34 -22.40
CA LEU A 563 -21.31 -4.79 -22.15
C LEU A 563 -20.40 -5.16 -23.31
N LYS A 564 -19.73 -4.19 -23.91
CA LYS A 564 -18.84 -4.39 -25.04
C LYS A 564 -17.41 -4.03 -24.66
N THR A 565 -16.47 -4.93 -24.94
CA THR A 565 -15.03 -4.70 -24.75
C THR A 565 -14.32 -4.80 -26.09
N LYS A 566 -13.30 -3.98 -26.30
CA LYS A 566 -12.45 -4.02 -27.50
C LYS A 566 -11.00 -3.98 -27.08
N HIS A 567 -10.23 -4.99 -27.47
CA HIS A 567 -8.81 -5.14 -27.24
C HIS A 567 -8.05 -5.08 -28.58
N THR A 568 -7.01 -4.25 -28.68
CA THR A 568 -6.18 -4.16 -29.91
C THR A 568 -4.71 -4.36 -29.55
N SER A 569 -4.07 -5.39 -30.12
CA SER A 569 -2.64 -5.67 -29.98
C SER A 569 -1.85 -4.99 -31.09
N ILE A 570 -1.14 -3.90 -30.77
CA ILE A 570 -0.34 -3.11 -31.74
C ILE A 570 0.79 -3.97 -32.36
N GLY A 571 1.38 -4.90 -31.60
CA GLY A 571 2.50 -5.72 -32.07
C GLY A 571 2.14 -6.85 -33.03
N THR A 572 0.90 -7.31 -33.04
CA THR A 572 0.43 -8.40 -33.91
C THR A 572 -0.57 -7.94 -34.97
N GLY A 573 -1.04 -6.68 -34.87
CA GLY A 573 -2.15 -6.17 -35.66
C GLY A 573 -3.49 -6.86 -35.34
N SER A 574 -3.54 -7.71 -34.32
CA SER A 574 -4.76 -8.42 -33.95
C SER A 574 -5.67 -7.51 -33.14
N SER A 575 -6.96 -7.55 -33.45
CA SER A 575 -7.99 -6.95 -32.60
C SER A 575 -9.00 -8.00 -32.19
N ARG A 576 -9.53 -7.86 -30.99
CA ARG A 576 -10.60 -8.69 -30.46
C ARG A 576 -11.65 -7.79 -29.84
N GLU A 577 -12.89 -8.01 -30.20
CA GLU A 577 -14.06 -7.36 -29.63
C GLU A 577 -14.91 -8.43 -28.95
N VAL A 578 -15.41 -8.17 -27.75
CA VAL A 578 -16.26 -9.11 -27.00
C VAL A 578 -17.49 -8.36 -26.49
N SER A 579 -18.68 -8.77 -26.92
CA SER A 579 -19.95 -8.36 -26.34
C SER A 579 -20.45 -9.42 -25.36
N PHE A 580 -20.87 -8.99 -24.18
CA PHE A 580 -21.54 -9.77 -23.16
C PHE A 580 -23.01 -9.35 -23.12
N PHE A 581 -23.92 -10.31 -23.11
CA PHE A 581 -25.35 -10.09 -23.03
C PHE A 581 -25.87 -10.59 -21.69
N TYR A 582 -26.72 -9.80 -21.04
CA TYR A 582 -27.26 -10.08 -19.72
C TYR A 582 -28.79 -10.27 -19.77
N ARG A 583 -29.32 -11.03 -18.82
CA ARG A 583 -30.76 -11.14 -18.54
C ARG A 583 -31.19 -10.06 -17.54
N GLU A 584 -32.49 -9.92 -17.31
CA GLU A 584 -33.04 -8.98 -16.31
C GLU A 584 -32.55 -9.25 -14.88
N ASP A 585 -32.17 -10.49 -14.57
CA ASP A 585 -31.59 -10.88 -13.27
C ASP A 585 -30.08 -10.58 -13.15
N GLY A 586 -29.49 -9.89 -14.13
CA GLY A 586 -28.07 -9.54 -14.16
C GLY A 586 -27.14 -10.67 -14.60
N LYS A 587 -27.64 -11.88 -14.88
CA LYS A 587 -26.82 -13.02 -15.30
C LYS A 587 -26.55 -13.03 -16.81
N ILE A 588 -25.40 -13.56 -17.23
CA ILE A 588 -25.01 -13.60 -18.64
C ILE A 588 -25.90 -14.59 -19.41
N SER A 589 -26.55 -14.10 -20.47
CA SER A 589 -27.31 -14.91 -21.43
C SER A 589 -26.45 -15.35 -22.62
N GLY A 590 -25.40 -14.61 -22.95
CA GLY A 590 -24.49 -14.96 -24.04
C GLY A 590 -23.24 -14.12 -24.13
N ILE A 591 -22.26 -14.63 -24.88
CA ILE A 591 -21.02 -13.93 -25.19
C ILE A 591 -20.82 -13.99 -26.70
N LYS A 592 -20.55 -12.85 -27.34
CA LYS A 592 -20.16 -12.76 -28.75
C LYS A 592 -18.76 -12.17 -28.83
N SER A 593 -17.78 -12.94 -29.28
CA SER A 593 -16.44 -12.41 -29.55
C SER A 593 -16.14 -12.39 -31.03
N HIS A 594 -15.50 -11.33 -31.49
CA HIS A 594 -15.01 -11.11 -32.83
C HIS A 594 -13.50 -10.93 -32.77
N SER A 595 -12.70 -11.72 -33.47
CA SER A 595 -11.24 -11.55 -33.51
C SER A 595 -10.73 -11.44 -34.95
N LEU A 596 -9.76 -10.54 -35.16
CA LEU A 596 -9.06 -10.30 -36.42
C LEU A 596 -7.56 -10.58 -36.30
N PRO A 597 -7.10 -11.83 -36.12
CA PRO A 597 -5.73 -12.17 -36.48
C PRO A 597 -5.50 -11.95 -37.99
N LEU A 598 -4.28 -11.60 -38.39
CA LEU A 598 -3.90 -11.29 -39.78
C LEU A 598 -4.54 -12.25 -40.82
N GLY A 599 -5.59 -11.79 -41.50
CA GLY A 599 -6.23 -12.49 -42.64
C GLY A 599 -7.32 -13.51 -42.31
N VAL A 600 -7.64 -13.77 -41.04
CA VAL A 600 -8.74 -14.67 -40.61
C VAL A 600 -9.62 -13.95 -39.60
N LYS A 601 -10.92 -13.88 -39.88
CA LYS A 601 -11.93 -13.35 -38.95
C LYS A 601 -12.59 -14.53 -38.24
N ARG A 602 -12.70 -14.49 -36.90
CA ARG A 602 -13.40 -15.52 -36.13
C ARG A 602 -14.47 -14.89 -35.26
N ASP A 603 -15.71 -15.33 -35.43
CA ASP A 603 -16.86 -14.94 -34.61
C ASP A 603 -17.26 -16.12 -33.73
N VAL A 604 -17.31 -15.93 -32.42
CA VAL A 604 -17.69 -16.97 -31.45
C VAL A 604 -18.91 -16.50 -30.68
N LYS A 605 -19.96 -17.31 -30.63
CA LYS A 605 -21.16 -17.10 -29.83
C LYS A 605 -21.28 -18.21 -28.78
N ARG A 606 -21.24 -17.85 -27.50
CA ARG A 606 -21.52 -18.77 -26.38
C ARG A 606 -22.91 -18.49 -25.83
N LEU A 607 -23.68 -19.54 -25.56
CA LEU A 607 -25.03 -19.49 -25.02
C LEU A 607 -25.06 -20.17 -23.66
N TYR A 608 -25.77 -19.55 -22.71
CA TYR A 608 -25.91 -20.04 -21.34
C TYR A 608 -27.38 -20.25 -21.00
N LYS A 609 -27.66 -21.23 -20.15
CA LYS A 609 -28.97 -21.40 -19.49
C LYS A 609 -28.72 -21.48 -17.99
N ALA A 610 -29.20 -20.48 -17.26
CA ALA A 610 -28.69 -20.18 -15.92
C ALA A 610 -27.16 -20.02 -16.01
N ASP A 611 -26.40 -20.74 -15.20
CA ASP A 611 -24.94 -20.58 -15.11
C ASP A 611 -24.17 -21.65 -15.92
N THR A 612 -24.89 -22.51 -16.64
CA THR A 612 -24.29 -23.60 -17.43
C THR A 612 -24.15 -23.18 -18.90
N LEU A 613 -22.91 -23.25 -19.43
CA LEU A 613 -22.66 -23.15 -20.86
C LEU A 613 -23.40 -24.28 -21.57
N ILE A 614 -24.31 -23.96 -22.47
CA ILE A 614 -25.11 -24.96 -23.18
C ILE A 614 -24.62 -25.20 -24.61
N GLN A 615 -24.08 -24.16 -25.26
CA GLN A 615 -23.67 -24.22 -26.65
C GLN A 615 -22.61 -23.17 -26.97
N THR A 616 -21.62 -23.54 -27.80
CA THR A 616 -20.68 -22.63 -28.45
C THR A 616 -20.81 -22.76 -29.96
N ILE A 617 -20.97 -21.63 -30.66
CA ILE A 617 -20.97 -21.55 -32.12
C ILE A 617 -19.75 -20.73 -32.54
N THR A 618 -18.88 -21.30 -33.34
CA THR A 618 -17.71 -20.62 -33.90
C THR A 618 -17.87 -20.53 -35.41
N LEU A 619 -17.73 -19.34 -35.97
CA LEU A 619 -17.68 -19.06 -37.40
C LEU A 619 -16.27 -18.56 -37.73
N GLU A 620 -15.62 -19.19 -38.69
CA GLU A 620 -14.32 -18.77 -39.19
C GLU A 620 -14.44 -18.28 -40.62
N PHE A 621 -13.90 -17.10 -40.89
CA PHE A 621 -13.96 -16.42 -42.17
C PHE A 621 -12.56 -16.11 -42.68
N LYS A 622 -12.36 -16.22 -43.99
CA LYS A 622 -11.13 -15.80 -44.68
C LYS A 622 -11.52 -14.86 -45.81
N LYS A 623 -11.03 -13.61 -45.75
CA LYS A 623 -11.46 -12.53 -46.67
C LYS A 623 -12.99 -12.42 -46.77
N ASP A 624 -13.66 -12.40 -45.62
CA ASP A 624 -15.12 -12.30 -45.45
C ASP A 624 -15.96 -13.50 -45.95
N SER A 625 -15.35 -14.53 -46.54
CA SER A 625 -16.02 -15.80 -46.85
C SER A 625 -15.98 -16.77 -45.68
N LEU A 626 -17.12 -17.38 -45.31
CA LEU A 626 -17.18 -18.44 -44.30
C LEU A 626 -16.36 -19.65 -44.78
N VAL A 627 -15.40 -20.08 -43.98
CA VAL A 627 -14.57 -21.26 -44.24
C VAL A 627 -15.05 -22.45 -43.42
N GLU A 628 -15.42 -22.20 -42.16
CA GLU A 628 -15.81 -23.24 -41.23
C GLU A 628 -16.82 -22.70 -40.22
N LYS A 629 -17.79 -23.55 -39.87
CA LYS A 629 -18.67 -23.33 -38.72
C LYS A 629 -18.59 -24.53 -37.79
N THR A 630 -18.37 -24.29 -36.52
CA THR A 630 -18.37 -25.32 -35.48
C THR A 630 -19.46 -25.05 -34.47
N ILE A 631 -20.21 -26.08 -34.09
CA ILE A 631 -21.18 -26.06 -32.99
C ILE A 631 -20.73 -27.08 -31.96
N ASP A 632 -20.56 -26.64 -30.71
CA ASP A 632 -20.22 -27.48 -29.58
C ASP A 632 -21.35 -27.40 -28.55
N ASN A 633 -22.10 -28.49 -28.39
CA ASN A 633 -23.17 -28.59 -27.42
C ASN A 633 -22.63 -29.27 -26.16
N ALA A 634 -22.57 -28.53 -25.07
CA ALA A 634 -22.09 -29.03 -23.79
C ALA A 634 -23.16 -29.84 -23.03
N VAL A 635 -24.44 -29.58 -23.28
CA VAL A 635 -25.58 -30.32 -22.70
C VAL A 635 -26.61 -30.68 -23.76
N ASN A 636 -27.48 -31.65 -23.46
CA ASN A 636 -28.63 -31.92 -24.33
C ASN A 636 -29.64 -30.78 -24.17
N LEU A 637 -29.96 -30.10 -25.27
CA LEU A 637 -30.98 -29.06 -25.32
C LEU A 637 -32.36 -29.68 -25.48
N SER A 638 -33.40 -28.92 -25.14
CA SER A 638 -34.80 -29.35 -25.31
C SER A 638 -35.09 -29.63 -26.78
N LYS A 639 -35.45 -30.88 -27.10
CA LYS A 639 -35.79 -31.30 -28.46
C LYS A 639 -37.16 -30.71 -28.85
N SER A 640 -37.19 -29.80 -29.82
CA SER A 640 -38.43 -29.12 -30.23
C SER A 640 -39.36 -30.00 -31.09
N SER A 641 -38.85 -31.05 -31.74
CA SER A 641 -39.64 -32.11 -32.41
C SER A 641 -38.77 -33.32 -32.78
N THR A 642 -39.38 -34.46 -33.18
CA THR A 642 -38.64 -35.67 -33.58
C THR A 642 -37.77 -35.51 -34.84
N ALA A 643 -38.04 -34.51 -35.67
CA ALA A 643 -37.41 -34.29 -36.97
C ALA A 643 -36.20 -33.33 -36.94
N VAL A 644 -35.73 -32.92 -35.76
CA VAL A 644 -34.62 -31.97 -35.63
C VAL A 644 -33.28 -32.69 -35.71
N GLU A 645 -32.39 -32.16 -36.56
CA GLU A 645 -31.01 -32.63 -36.73
C GLU A 645 -30.25 -32.66 -35.39
N ASP A 646 -29.44 -33.69 -35.17
CA ASP A 646 -28.81 -33.97 -33.88
C ASP A 646 -27.95 -32.80 -33.36
N TYR A 647 -27.29 -32.05 -34.23
CA TYR A 647 -26.44 -30.92 -33.82
C TYR A 647 -27.19 -29.75 -33.19
N LYS A 648 -28.52 -29.71 -33.31
CA LYS A 648 -29.35 -28.63 -32.72
C LYS A 648 -29.73 -28.91 -31.27
N TRP A 649 -29.57 -30.14 -30.78
CA TRP A 649 -30.05 -30.49 -29.45
C TRP A 649 -29.20 -31.51 -28.69
N ARG A 650 -28.36 -32.28 -29.36
CA ARG A 650 -27.59 -33.35 -28.71
C ARG A 650 -26.19 -32.88 -28.33
N VAL A 651 -25.70 -33.33 -27.18
CA VAL A 651 -24.29 -33.13 -26.76
C VAL A 651 -23.34 -33.64 -27.84
N GLY A 652 -22.33 -32.83 -28.16
CA GLY A 652 -21.30 -33.18 -29.13
C GLY A 652 -20.72 -31.98 -29.85
N LYS A 653 -19.69 -32.26 -30.64
CA LYS A 653 -19.01 -31.29 -31.50
C LYS A 653 -19.35 -31.55 -32.96
N TYR A 654 -19.80 -30.53 -33.66
CA TYR A 654 -20.30 -30.59 -35.02
C TYR A 654 -19.57 -29.55 -35.86
N ARG A 655 -19.05 -29.93 -37.01
CA ARG A 655 -18.33 -29.03 -37.92
C ARG A 655 -18.96 -29.04 -39.31
N PHE A 656 -19.09 -27.85 -39.85
CA PHE A 656 -19.69 -27.52 -41.13
C PHE A 656 -18.64 -26.87 -42.03
N ASN A 657 -18.69 -27.17 -43.31
CA ASN A 657 -17.82 -26.57 -44.32
C ASN A 657 -18.34 -25.18 -44.77
N GLU A 658 -17.66 -24.57 -45.73
CA GLU A 658 -18.01 -23.28 -46.35
C GLU A 658 -19.42 -23.23 -46.99
N LYS A 659 -20.03 -24.38 -47.28
CA LYS A 659 -21.40 -24.51 -47.83
C LYS A 659 -22.46 -24.74 -46.75
N ASP A 660 -22.09 -24.62 -45.48
CA ASP A 660 -22.91 -24.98 -44.31
C ASP A 660 -23.37 -26.45 -44.31
N GLU A 661 -22.59 -27.34 -44.94
CA GLU A 661 -22.86 -28.78 -44.90
C GLU A 661 -22.17 -29.39 -43.68
N LEU A 662 -22.90 -30.17 -42.88
CA LEU A 662 -22.31 -30.93 -41.77
C LEU A 662 -21.33 -31.97 -42.33
N VAL A 663 -20.04 -31.81 -41.98
CA VAL A 663 -18.92 -32.63 -42.46
C VAL A 663 -18.22 -33.39 -41.33
N TYR A 664 -18.46 -33.07 -40.07
CA TYR A 664 -17.88 -33.81 -38.94
C TYR A 664 -18.83 -33.78 -37.76
N GLU A 665 -18.95 -34.91 -37.06
CA GLU A 665 -19.64 -34.98 -35.77
C GLU A 665 -18.91 -35.90 -34.79
N ALA A 666 -18.82 -35.45 -33.55
CA ALA A 666 -18.23 -36.17 -32.43
C ALA A 666 -19.16 -36.16 -31.22
N ARG A 667 -19.39 -37.34 -30.65
CA ARG A 667 -20.27 -37.58 -29.49
C ARG A 667 -19.95 -38.92 -28.85
N ASN A 668 -20.19 -39.05 -27.55
CA ASN A 668 -20.00 -40.30 -26.80
C ASN A 668 -18.63 -40.95 -27.07
N MET A 669 -17.56 -40.15 -27.01
CA MET A 669 -16.18 -40.60 -27.26
C MET A 669 -15.90 -41.12 -28.67
N LYS A 670 -16.83 -40.93 -29.62
CA LYS A 670 -16.67 -41.34 -31.00
C LYS A 670 -16.80 -40.14 -31.94
N TYR A 671 -16.19 -40.21 -33.11
CA TYR A 671 -16.35 -39.24 -34.18
C TYR A 671 -16.54 -39.92 -35.54
N ARG A 672 -17.10 -39.18 -36.49
CA ARG A 672 -17.07 -39.52 -37.92
C ARG A 672 -16.99 -38.22 -38.72
N GLU A 673 -16.54 -38.33 -39.96
CA GLU A 673 -16.42 -37.19 -40.86
C GLU A 673 -16.79 -37.58 -42.29
N LYS A 674 -17.23 -36.61 -43.08
CA LYS A 674 -17.48 -36.81 -44.50
C LYS A 674 -16.17 -36.67 -45.26
N VAL A 675 -15.80 -37.72 -45.98
CA VAL A 675 -14.75 -37.68 -46.99
C VAL A 675 -15.42 -37.84 -48.34
N ASN A 676 -15.29 -36.84 -49.21
CA ASN A 676 -15.97 -36.79 -50.52
C ASN A 676 -17.51 -36.96 -50.42
N GLY A 677 -18.13 -36.35 -49.41
CA GLY A 677 -19.58 -36.39 -49.20
C GLY A 677 -20.11 -37.65 -48.48
N ILE A 678 -19.27 -38.66 -48.25
CA ILE A 678 -19.64 -39.93 -47.61
C ILE A 678 -19.14 -39.96 -46.17
N TRP A 679 -20.01 -40.27 -45.21
CA TRP A 679 -19.64 -40.44 -43.80
C TRP A 679 -18.70 -41.64 -43.61
N SER A 680 -17.58 -41.42 -42.93
CA SER A 680 -16.76 -42.49 -42.40
C SER A 680 -17.51 -43.29 -41.32
N PRO A 681 -17.09 -44.56 -41.04
CA PRO A 681 -17.52 -45.27 -39.86
C PRO A 681 -17.17 -44.49 -38.58
N TRP A 682 -17.93 -44.70 -37.51
CA TRP A 682 -17.59 -44.13 -36.21
C TRP A 682 -16.24 -44.64 -35.71
N GLN A 683 -15.34 -43.72 -35.42
CA GLN A 683 -14.01 -43.94 -34.87
C GLN A 683 -13.98 -43.50 -33.40
N GLN A 684 -13.13 -44.12 -32.57
CA GLN A 684 -12.93 -43.72 -31.18
C GLN A 684 -11.99 -42.51 -31.11
N ILE A 685 -12.31 -41.53 -30.26
CA ILE A 685 -11.43 -40.40 -29.96
C ILE A 685 -10.29 -40.93 -29.09
N ARG A 686 -9.05 -40.84 -29.56
CA ARG A 686 -7.84 -41.14 -28.76
C ARG A 686 -7.36 -39.84 -28.13
N TYR A 687 -7.29 -39.79 -26.80
CA TYR A 687 -6.70 -38.68 -26.05
C TYR A 687 -5.18 -38.75 -26.07
#